data_AF-A0A2K1NB88-F1
#
_entry.id   AF-A0A2K1NB88-F1
#
_cell.length_a   1.000
_cell.length_b   1.000
_cell.length_c   1.000
_cell.angle_alpha   90.00
_cell.angle_beta   90.00
_cell.angle_gamma   90.00
#
_symmetry.space_group_name_H-M   'P 1'
#
loop_
_entity.id
_entity.type
_entity.pdbx_description
1 polymer ?
#
loop_
_entity_poly.entity_id
_entity_poly.type
_entity_poly.pdbx_seq_one_letter_code
_entity_poly.pdbx_strand_id
1 'polypeptide(L)'
;MKKLAILLITVIFSLTAFTLDVEAVRDVYTSLIQTYNSDGNLSNEEFNSFFQELNNLGLYRFYRTQMIGSAEYVDRPTNIQTYLSQIYDNVESQLTTIEEKLAFAGFLVYVQSDLSGEQITQEMIRSMPAYFATVQDYTRSLENDALTYFGNVIIYSLGIVDTAPFTNIERFESKAEILDKRFYIYEGEANPEFNEIILENRESLEQGIQQLVQSGITGRPLQIAIDQLSYNYVNSLIDETNRQVQQVTQIFIEEGKTGTNISFIRIIIYAVLILITFLFLRKYLWVTALSIFGVEFVYLLIFYNPIKDTISSFLYGSYIVTFVFLFLAVLLFKSFGKKTNFTEKIINFSIFFLVLLTLFVPSYYSYDLLMQNNTQFDNSTFEAQLLNDVVVYPHAPFHKTISSLNSYLGSEYSKVNTFYRSTFSSFLADLLNSQVLSNLQGSSVQTNRDGLKIDKVQNYRSIPLDFSKEVIDFVNSSEIAERNIYNELDALKVQANDVLKFSDAEFESKFIETSNQLLQSTDLIDPLLPTIKAFFDVEKVDKINLRAYNTVYGTKIFLLFFLSITILVIFEEKITKFVSLISMYIISILSFIQVTPLQVFSQTGYPSIHTVDYTINYIFGIILLLLTSLLFVRNFYFQKNK
;
A
#
# COMPACT_ATOMS: atom_id res chain seq x y z
N MET A 1 -22.50 -52.04 -23.79
CA MET A 1 -22.81 -50.86 -22.96
C MET A 1 -21.68 -50.45 -22.01
N LYS A 2 -21.12 -51.33 -21.15
CA LYS A 2 -19.98 -50.96 -20.27
C LYS A 2 -18.70 -50.48 -21.01
N LYS A 3 -18.32 -51.10 -22.12
CA LYS A 3 -17.16 -50.66 -22.94
C LYS A 3 -17.38 -49.32 -23.64
N LEU A 4 -18.64 -49.01 -24.00
CA LEU A 4 -19.00 -47.77 -24.69
C LEU A 4 -19.08 -46.60 -23.70
N ALA A 5 -19.54 -46.86 -22.47
CA ALA A 5 -19.47 -45.90 -21.36
C ALA A 5 -18.03 -45.65 -20.90
N ILE A 6 -17.18 -46.68 -20.80
CA ILE A 6 -15.74 -46.48 -20.50
C ILE A 6 -15.08 -45.69 -21.63
N LEU A 7 -15.34 -46.01 -22.90
CA LEU A 7 -14.78 -45.27 -24.03
C LEU A 7 -15.28 -43.81 -24.08
N LEU A 8 -16.56 -43.55 -23.77
CA LEU A 8 -17.09 -42.19 -23.64
C LEU A 8 -16.48 -41.44 -22.45
N ILE A 9 -16.28 -42.11 -21.31
CA ILE A 9 -15.61 -41.53 -20.14
C ILE A 9 -14.13 -41.25 -20.43
N THR A 10 -13.45 -42.14 -21.18
CA THR A 10 -12.03 -41.95 -21.55
C THR A 10 -11.88 -40.87 -22.63
N VAL A 11 -12.84 -40.77 -23.56
CA VAL A 11 -12.89 -39.71 -24.57
C VAL A 11 -13.23 -38.35 -23.95
N ILE A 12 -14.15 -38.30 -22.98
CA ILE A 12 -14.49 -37.08 -22.22
C ILE A 12 -13.32 -36.68 -21.30
N PHE A 13 -12.63 -37.62 -20.64
CA PHE A 13 -11.43 -37.32 -19.85
C PHE A 13 -10.20 -36.95 -20.71
N SER A 14 -10.16 -37.37 -21.98
CA SER A 14 -9.11 -36.98 -22.92
C SER A 14 -9.40 -35.64 -23.62
N LEU A 15 -10.64 -35.16 -23.55
CA LEU A 15 -11.08 -33.88 -24.14
C LEU A 15 -10.73 -32.66 -23.27
N THR A 16 -10.20 -32.85 -22.06
CA THR A 16 -9.91 -31.77 -21.10
C THR A 16 -8.41 -31.50 -20.94
N ALA A 17 -7.58 -31.86 -21.93
CA ALA A 17 -6.13 -31.85 -21.71
C ALA A 17 -5.49 -30.47 -21.85
N PHE A 18 -5.99 -29.53 -22.68
CA PHE A 18 -5.30 -28.24 -22.86
C PHE A 18 -6.18 -27.02 -23.18
N THR A 19 -7.51 -27.15 -23.25
CA THR A 19 -8.44 -26.01 -23.21
C THR A 19 -8.80 -25.63 -21.78
N LEU A 20 -8.83 -24.33 -21.49
CA LEU A 20 -9.19 -23.81 -20.18
C LEU A 20 -10.66 -24.12 -19.89
N ASP A 21 -10.93 -24.84 -18.80
CA ASP A 21 -12.30 -25.12 -18.38
C ASP A 21 -12.91 -23.89 -17.70
N VAL A 22 -13.55 -23.06 -18.52
CA VAL A 22 -14.17 -21.80 -18.09
C VAL A 22 -15.24 -22.03 -17.01
N GLU A 23 -15.95 -23.15 -17.03
CA GLU A 23 -16.99 -23.46 -16.05
C GLU A 23 -16.36 -23.91 -14.73
N ALA A 24 -15.28 -24.70 -14.77
CA ALA A 24 -14.51 -25.03 -13.57
C ALA A 24 -13.93 -23.78 -12.90
N VAL A 25 -13.40 -22.82 -13.67
CA VAL A 25 -12.96 -21.51 -13.14
C VAL A 25 -14.10 -20.78 -12.44
N ARG A 26 -15.29 -20.76 -13.04
CA ARG A 26 -16.49 -20.13 -12.45
C ARG A 26 -16.89 -20.80 -11.14
N ASP A 27 -16.97 -22.12 -11.12
CA ASP A 27 -17.39 -22.89 -9.94
C ASP A 27 -16.42 -22.67 -8.77
N VAL A 28 -15.11 -22.72 -9.04
CA VAL A 28 -14.10 -22.41 -8.03
C VAL A 28 -14.23 -20.96 -7.58
N TYR A 29 -14.26 -19.99 -8.50
CA TYR A 29 -14.34 -18.55 -8.17
C TYR A 29 -15.55 -18.20 -7.31
N THR A 30 -16.72 -18.69 -7.67
CA THR A 30 -17.96 -18.44 -6.92
C THR A 30 -17.93 -19.11 -5.55
N SER A 31 -17.33 -20.31 -5.44
CA SER A 31 -17.09 -20.98 -4.17
C SER A 31 -16.16 -20.15 -3.26
N LEU A 32 -15.06 -19.59 -3.80
CA LEU A 32 -14.14 -18.72 -3.05
C LEU A 32 -14.87 -17.46 -2.53
N ILE A 33 -15.73 -16.83 -3.34
CA ILE A 33 -16.53 -15.67 -2.93
C ILE A 33 -17.52 -16.02 -1.82
N GLN A 34 -18.27 -17.12 -1.97
CA GLN A 34 -19.25 -17.55 -0.97
C GLN A 34 -18.56 -17.84 0.36
N THR A 35 -17.42 -18.51 0.31
CA THR A 35 -16.53 -18.80 1.43
C THR A 35 -16.10 -17.52 2.14
N TYR A 36 -15.63 -16.51 1.40
CA TYR A 36 -15.26 -15.20 1.93
C TYR A 36 -16.42 -14.44 2.58
N ASN A 37 -17.61 -14.44 1.96
CA ASN A 37 -18.77 -13.72 2.47
C ASN A 37 -19.44 -14.40 3.68
N SER A 38 -19.10 -15.66 3.98
CA SER A 38 -19.72 -16.43 5.06
C SER A 38 -19.02 -16.28 6.42
N ASP A 39 -18.18 -15.26 6.59
CA ASP A 39 -17.46 -14.91 7.83
C ASP A 39 -16.73 -16.12 8.48
N GLY A 40 -15.93 -16.86 7.70
CA GLY A 40 -14.92 -17.76 8.26
C GLY A 40 -15.42 -19.03 8.97
N ASN A 41 -16.71 -19.37 8.90
CA ASN A 41 -17.20 -20.67 9.36
C ASN A 41 -16.85 -21.76 8.33
N LEU A 42 -15.57 -22.13 8.26
CA LEU A 42 -15.06 -23.03 7.23
C LEU A 42 -14.18 -24.12 7.81
N SER A 43 -14.54 -25.35 7.44
CA SER A 43 -13.79 -26.59 7.68
C SER A 43 -12.72 -26.86 6.61
N ASN A 44 -12.38 -25.89 5.75
CA ASN A 44 -11.37 -26.03 4.70
C ASN A 44 -10.03 -25.42 5.14
N GLU A 45 -9.04 -26.27 5.38
CA GLU A 45 -7.70 -25.88 5.87
C GLU A 45 -6.94 -24.95 4.89
N GLU A 46 -7.13 -25.10 3.59
CA GLU A 46 -6.45 -24.34 2.52
C GLU A 46 -6.81 -22.83 2.53
N PHE A 47 -7.97 -22.45 3.07
CA PHE A 47 -8.39 -21.06 3.15
C PHE A 47 -7.94 -20.34 4.43
N ASN A 48 -7.60 -21.10 5.47
CA ASN A 48 -7.19 -20.50 6.74
C ASN A 48 -5.87 -19.72 6.59
N SER A 49 -4.95 -20.21 5.75
CA SER A 49 -3.70 -19.52 5.42
C SER A 49 -3.96 -18.17 4.74
N PHE A 50 -4.88 -18.12 3.76
CA PHE A 50 -5.25 -16.89 3.08
C PHE A 50 -5.85 -15.85 4.05
N PHE A 51 -6.81 -16.23 4.90
CA PHE A 51 -7.41 -15.31 5.86
C PHE A 51 -6.41 -14.84 6.92
N GLN A 52 -5.52 -15.73 7.37
CA GLN A 52 -4.45 -15.38 8.28
C GLN A 52 -3.50 -14.34 7.65
N GLU A 53 -3.07 -14.56 6.42
CA GLU A 53 -2.22 -13.61 5.69
C GLU A 53 -2.95 -12.29 5.38
N LEU A 54 -4.24 -12.34 5.08
CA LEU A 54 -5.07 -11.14 4.90
C LEU A 54 -5.17 -10.33 6.20
N ASN A 55 -5.29 -11.00 7.35
CA ASN A 55 -5.24 -10.36 8.66
C ASN A 55 -3.84 -9.79 8.95
N ASN A 56 -2.77 -10.53 8.63
CA ASN A 56 -1.38 -10.07 8.76
C ASN A 56 -1.10 -8.83 7.90
N LEU A 57 -1.68 -8.73 6.71
CA LEU A 57 -1.63 -7.52 5.88
C LEU A 57 -2.30 -6.31 6.57
N GLY A 58 -3.45 -6.53 7.23
CA GLY A 58 -4.11 -5.53 8.06
C GLY A 58 -3.23 -5.07 9.24
N LEU A 59 -2.64 -6.03 9.96
CA LEU A 59 -1.71 -5.78 11.07
C LEU A 59 -0.46 -5.03 10.61
N TYR A 60 0.16 -5.42 9.50
CA TYR A 60 1.31 -4.71 8.93
C TYR A 60 0.99 -3.24 8.66
N ARG A 61 -0.12 -2.93 7.99
CA ARG A 61 -0.51 -1.54 7.73
C ARG A 61 -0.80 -0.77 9.00
N PHE A 62 -1.41 -1.44 9.98
CA PHE A 62 -1.65 -0.86 11.28
C PHE A 62 -0.35 -0.52 12.01
N TYR A 63 0.57 -1.48 12.17
CA TYR A 63 1.87 -1.28 12.83
C TYR A 63 2.72 -0.25 12.11
N ARG A 64 2.78 -0.31 10.78
CA ARG A 64 3.47 0.70 9.96
C ARG A 64 2.93 2.11 10.25
N THR A 65 1.61 2.27 10.32
CA THR A 65 0.98 3.56 10.61
C THR A 65 1.30 4.04 12.03
N GLN A 66 1.39 3.13 13.01
CA GLN A 66 1.77 3.48 14.39
C GLN A 66 3.25 3.84 14.53
N MET A 67 4.13 3.13 13.81
CA MET A 67 5.60 3.26 13.94
C MET A 67 6.19 4.39 13.11
N ILE A 68 5.76 4.53 11.84
CA ILE A 68 6.35 5.48 10.88
C ILE A 68 5.31 6.36 10.16
N GLY A 69 4.04 6.25 10.54
CA GLY A 69 2.93 7.00 9.93
C GLY A 69 2.40 6.39 8.64
N SER A 70 1.41 7.05 8.04
CA SER A 70 0.88 6.68 6.72
C SER A 70 1.95 6.90 5.65
N ALA A 71 1.99 6.06 4.62
CA ALA A 71 3.00 6.14 3.56
C ALA A 71 3.13 7.57 3.01
N GLU A 72 4.35 8.12 3.02
CA GLU A 72 4.66 9.30 2.23
C GLU A 72 4.51 8.94 0.74
N TYR A 73 3.98 9.87 -0.05
CA TYR A 73 3.99 9.83 -1.51
C TYR A 73 5.45 9.90 -2.00
N VAL A 74 6.22 8.82 -1.88
CA VAL A 74 7.58 8.72 -2.42
C VAL A 74 7.66 7.50 -3.33
N ASP A 75 7.84 7.81 -4.61
CA ASP A 75 8.18 7.07 -5.84
C ASP A 75 7.63 5.67 -6.15
N ARG A 76 7.11 4.86 -5.21
CA ARG A 76 6.30 3.66 -5.53
C ARG A 76 5.29 3.36 -4.43
N PRO A 77 4.04 3.87 -4.50
CA PRO A 77 2.98 3.30 -3.69
C PRO A 77 2.80 1.83 -4.11
N THR A 78 3.28 0.90 -3.30
CA THR A 78 2.98 -0.52 -3.45
C THR A 78 1.47 -0.69 -3.31
N ASN A 79 0.80 -1.00 -4.42
CA ASN A 79 -0.65 -1.11 -4.45
C ASN A 79 -1.09 -2.36 -3.65
N ILE A 80 -2.33 -2.36 -3.15
CA ILE A 80 -2.92 -3.53 -2.48
C ILE A 80 -2.79 -4.80 -3.34
N GLN A 81 -2.87 -4.66 -4.66
CA GLN A 81 -2.65 -5.72 -5.65
C GLN A 81 -1.31 -6.46 -5.48
N THR A 82 -0.24 -5.73 -5.16
CA THR A 82 1.08 -6.32 -4.96
C THR A 82 1.10 -7.17 -3.69
N TYR A 83 0.50 -6.69 -2.60
CA TYR A 83 0.41 -7.46 -1.36
C TYR A 83 -0.50 -8.67 -1.51
N LEU A 84 -1.64 -8.53 -2.18
CA LEU A 84 -2.53 -9.67 -2.48
C LEU A 84 -1.82 -10.72 -3.35
N SER A 85 -0.99 -10.29 -4.31
CA SER A 85 -0.16 -11.21 -5.09
C SER A 85 0.96 -11.85 -4.26
N GLN A 86 1.51 -11.19 -3.24
CA GLN A 86 2.42 -11.86 -2.30
C GLN A 86 1.71 -12.94 -1.49
N ILE A 87 0.44 -12.73 -1.13
CA ILE A 87 -0.38 -13.79 -0.51
C ILE A 87 -0.58 -14.93 -1.50
N TYR A 88 -0.85 -14.63 -2.77
CA TYR A 88 -0.94 -15.64 -3.84
C TYR A 88 0.31 -16.52 -3.88
N ASP A 89 1.50 -15.92 -3.94
CA ASP A 89 2.77 -16.66 -4.04
C ASP A 89 2.96 -17.65 -2.86
N ASN A 90 2.46 -17.31 -1.67
CA ASN A 90 2.53 -18.17 -0.48
C ASN A 90 1.58 -19.38 -0.56
N VAL A 91 0.45 -19.24 -1.26
CA VAL A 91 -0.58 -20.30 -1.38
C VAL A 91 -0.59 -20.99 -2.74
N GLU A 92 0.10 -20.45 -3.75
CA GLU A 92 0.09 -20.95 -5.12
C GLU A 92 0.51 -22.43 -5.19
N SER A 93 1.46 -22.84 -4.35
CA SER A 93 1.92 -24.23 -4.28
C SER A 93 0.83 -25.24 -3.90
N GLN A 94 -0.29 -24.77 -3.34
CA GLN A 94 -1.46 -25.58 -3.00
C GLN A 94 -2.44 -25.68 -4.18
N LEU A 95 -2.33 -24.80 -5.18
CA LEU A 95 -3.17 -24.76 -6.37
C LEU A 95 -2.54 -25.61 -7.48
N THR A 96 -3.23 -26.66 -7.89
CA THR A 96 -2.70 -27.69 -8.80
C THR A 96 -3.05 -27.43 -10.25
N THR A 97 -4.24 -26.90 -10.53
CA THR A 97 -4.74 -26.68 -11.89
C THR A 97 -4.61 -25.22 -12.31
N ILE A 98 -4.57 -24.97 -13.62
CA ILE A 98 -4.58 -23.60 -14.14
C ILE A 98 -5.90 -22.89 -13.81
N GLU A 99 -6.99 -23.65 -13.77
CA GLU A 99 -8.33 -23.19 -13.42
C GLU A 99 -8.38 -22.68 -11.97
N GLU A 100 -7.82 -23.44 -11.02
CA GLU A 100 -7.69 -23.04 -9.62
C GLU A 100 -6.86 -21.76 -9.48
N LYS A 101 -5.72 -21.70 -10.16
CA LYS A 101 -4.82 -20.53 -10.16
C LYS A 101 -5.51 -19.29 -10.71
N LEU A 102 -6.21 -19.39 -11.83
CA LEU A 102 -6.94 -18.27 -12.43
C LEU A 102 -8.14 -17.85 -11.58
N ALA A 103 -8.93 -18.81 -11.08
CA ALA A 103 -10.06 -18.53 -10.20
C ALA A 103 -9.61 -17.81 -8.93
N PHE A 104 -8.49 -18.25 -8.33
CA PHE A 104 -7.94 -17.61 -7.14
C PHE A 104 -7.40 -16.21 -7.45
N ALA A 105 -6.70 -16.01 -8.57
CA ALA A 105 -6.27 -14.68 -8.98
C ALA A 105 -7.47 -13.73 -9.24
N GLY A 106 -8.55 -14.23 -9.84
CA GLY A 106 -9.83 -13.50 -9.95
C GLY A 106 -10.45 -13.20 -8.59
N PHE A 107 -10.36 -14.13 -7.64
CA PHE A 107 -10.81 -13.92 -6.26
C PHE A 107 -10.02 -12.83 -5.54
N LEU A 108 -8.71 -12.70 -5.76
CA LEU A 108 -7.94 -11.58 -5.23
C LEU A 108 -8.45 -10.23 -5.74
N VAL A 109 -8.90 -10.18 -7.01
CA VAL A 109 -9.53 -8.97 -7.57
C VAL A 109 -10.85 -8.68 -6.87
N TYR A 110 -11.65 -9.70 -6.57
CA TYR A 110 -12.86 -9.56 -5.76
C TYR A 110 -12.54 -9.01 -4.37
N VAL A 111 -11.52 -9.55 -3.69
CA VAL A 111 -11.09 -9.06 -2.38
C VAL A 111 -10.62 -7.61 -2.46
N GLN A 112 -9.82 -7.23 -3.46
CA GLN A 112 -9.46 -5.83 -3.72
C GLN A 112 -10.70 -4.92 -3.87
N SER A 113 -11.68 -5.38 -4.64
CA SER A 113 -12.95 -4.66 -4.86
C SER A 113 -13.71 -4.47 -3.55
N ASP A 114 -13.81 -5.50 -2.70
CA ASP A 114 -14.47 -5.43 -1.39
C ASP A 114 -13.76 -4.49 -0.40
N LEU A 115 -12.42 -4.53 -0.39
CA LEU A 115 -11.60 -3.67 0.48
C LEU A 115 -11.66 -2.19 0.08
N SER A 116 -11.72 -1.89 -1.21
CA SER A 116 -11.79 -0.54 -1.76
C SER A 116 -13.22 0.02 -1.84
N GLY A 117 -14.22 -0.86 -1.87
CA GLY A 117 -15.61 -0.49 -2.15
C GLY A 117 -15.86 -0.07 -3.60
N GLU A 118 -14.92 -0.38 -4.50
CA GLU A 118 -15.02 -0.10 -5.94
C GLU A 118 -15.64 -1.28 -6.69
N GLN A 119 -16.02 -1.07 -7.95
CA GLN A 119 -16.47 -2.15 -8.83
C GLN A 119 -15.28 -2.83 -9.51
N ILE A 120 -15.39 -4.15 -9.72
CA ILE A 120 -14.45 -4.89 -10.56
C ILE A 120 -14.50 -4.35 -11.99
N THR A 121 -13.34 -3.95 -12.51
CA THR A 121 -13.17 -3.53 -13.89
C THR A 121 -12.16 -4.44 -14.59
N GLN A 122 -12.22 -4.48 -15.91
CA GLN A 122 -11.24 -5.23 -16.70
C GLN A 122 -9.81 -4.77 -16.42
N GLU A 123 -9.60 -3.47 -16.19
CA GLU A 123 -8.28 -2.94 -15.84
C GLU A 123 -7.80 -3.44 -14.48
N MET A 124 -8.70 -3.51 -13.48
CA MET A 124 -8.38 -4.06 -12.16
C MET A 124 -7.94 -5.53 -12.24
N ILE A 125 -8.60 -6.32 -13.09
CA ILE A 125 -8.24 -7.73 -13.33
C ILE A 125 -6.87 -7.81 -14.02
N ARG A 126 -6.68 -7.08 -15.11
CA ARG A 126 -5.44 -7.12 -15.90
C ARG A 126 -4.22 -6.58 -15.16
N SER A 127 -4.42 -5.62 -14.26
CA SER A 127 -3.35 -5.04 -13.44
C SER A 127 -2.99 -5.90 -12.21
N MET A 128 -3.77 -6.94 -11.89
CA MET A 128 -3.45 -7.88 -10.82
C MET A 128 -2.23 -8.74 -11.23
N PRO A 129 -1.07 -8.63 -10.55
CA PRO A 129 0.14 -9.35 -10.94
C PRO A 129 -0.04 -10.87 -10.99
N ALA A 130 -0.71 -11.46 -9.99
CA ALA A 130 -1.01 -12.89 -9.97
C ALA A 130 -1.81 -13.36 -11.19
N TYR A 131 -2.83 -12.59 -11.60
CA TYR A 131 -3.64 -12.91 -12.78
C TYR A 131 -2.81 -12.81 -14.07
N PHE A 132 -2.08 -11.71 -14.22
CA PHE A 132 -1.23 -11.49 -15.39
C PHE A 132 -0.17 -12.58 -15.56
N ALA A 133 0.53 -12.93 -14.47
CA ALA A 133 1.54 -14.00 -14.46
C ALA A 133 0.91 -15.35 -14.81
N THR A 134 -0.22 -15.70 -14.20
CA THR A 134 -0.91 -16.98 -14.45
C THR A 134 -1.32 -17.12 -15.91
N VAL A 135 -1.92 -16.08 -16.51
CA VAL A 135 -2.31 -16.10 -17.93
C VAL A 135 -1.08 -16.19 -18.84
N GLN A 136 -0.02 -15.46 -18.52
CA GLN A 136 1.21 -15.45 -19.31
C GLN A 136 1.92 -16.81 -19.27
N ASP A 137 2.03 -17.42 -18.10
CA ASP A 137 2.67 -18.73 -17.91
C ASP A 137 1.88 -19.84 -18.61
N TYR A 138 0.54 -19.81 -18.51
CA TYR A 138 -0.31 -20.73 -19.25
C TYR A 138 -0.16 -20.57 -20.76
N THR A 139 -0.25 -19.34 -21.28
CA THR A 139 -0.12 -19.07 -22.71
C THR A 139 1.24 -19.52 -23.24
N ARG A 140 2.31 -19.25 -22.49
CA ARG A 140 3.68 -19.64 -22.84
C ARG A 140 3.86 -21.15 -22.79
N SER A 141 3.30 -21.84 -21.80
CA SER A 141 3.37 -23.30 -21.71
C SER A 141 2.65 -23.94 -22.89
N LEU A 142 1.42 -23.49 -23.17
CA LEU A 142 0.62 -23.98 -24.29
C LEU A 142 1.32 -23.74 -25.63
N GLU A 143 1.88 -22.54 -25.84
CA GLU A 143 2.62 -22.21 -27.06
C GLU A 143 3.83 -23.13 -27.25
N ASN A 144 4.64 -23.34 -26.21
CA ASN A 144 5.82 -24.20 -26.28
C ASN A 144 5.44 -25.67 -26.53
N ASP A 145 4.43 -26.17 -25.85
CA ASP A 145 3.95 -27.55 -26.00
C ASP A 145 3.39 -27.77 -27.40
N ALA A 146 2.58 -26.84 -27.90
CA ALA A 146 2.01 -26.89 -29.24
C ALA A 146 3.09 -26.79 -30.33
N LEU A 147 4.05 -25.86 -30.20
CA LEU A 147 5.18 -25.73 -31.13
C LEU A 147 6.01 -27.02 -31.18
N THR A 148 6.28 -27.62 -30.03
CA THR A 148 7.01 -28.89 -29.93
C THR A 148 6.21 -30.02 -30.56
N TYR A 149 4.90 -30.08 -30.33
CA TYR A 149 4.01 -31.10 -30.87
C TYR A 149 3.91 -31.04 -32.39
N PHE A 150 3.51 -29.88 -32.95
CA PHE A 150 3.41 -29.69 -34.40
C PHE A 150 4.77 -29.84 -35.07
N GLY A 151 5.83 -29.32 -34.43
CA GLY A 151 7.20 -29.50 -34.87
C GLY A 151 7.57 -30.98 -34.97
N ASN A 152 7.26 -31.80 -33.95
CA ASN A 152 7.49 -33.25 -33.97
C ASN A 152 6.78 -33.93 -35.15
N VAL A 153 5.53 -33.55 -35.42
CA VAL A 153 4.72 -34.11 -36.53
C VAL A 153 5.31 -33.73 -37.89
N ILE A 154 5.76 -32.48 -38.05
CA ILE A 154 6.43 -32.00 -39.26
C ILE A 154 7.74 -32.76 -39.50
N ILE A 155 8.60 -32.89 -38.48
CA ILE A 155 9.88 -33.60 -38.65
C ILE A 155 9.69 -35.11 -38.86
N TYR A 156 8.61 -35.70 -38.37
CA TYR A 156 8.21 -37.07 -38.67
C TYR A 156 7.78 -37.24 -40.12
N SER A 157 6.93 -36.34 -40.61
CA SER A 157 6.48 -36.29 -42.01
C SER A 157 7.65 -36.04 -42.98
N LEU A 158 8.64 -35.23 -42.59
CA LEU A 158 9.90 -35.03 -43.32
C LEU A 158 10.87 -36.23 -43.26
N GLY A 159 10.55 -37.29 -42.49
CA GLY A 159 11.40 -38.47 -42.36
C GLY A 159 12.65 -38.29 -41.50
N ILE A 160 12.75 -37.22 -40.71
CA ILE A 160 13.89 -36.90 -39.85
C ILE A 160 13.89 -37.77 -38.57
N VAL A 161 12.69 -38.12 -38.10
CA VAL A 161 12.43 -39.02 -36.98
C VAL A 161 11.42 -40.09 -37.39
N ASP A 162 11.43 -41.21 -36.65
CA ASP A 162 10.56 -42.36 -36.93
C ASP A 162 9.31 -42.41 -36.05
N THR A 163 9.24 -41.55 -35.03
CA THR A 163 8.12 -41.48 -34.08
C THR A 163 7.64 -40.04 -33.90
N ALA A 164 6.33 -39.88 -33.83
CA ALA A 164 5.65 -38.64 -33.48
C ALA A 164 4.39 -38.95 -32.67
N PRO A 165 3.89 -37.99 -31.89
CA PRO A 165 2.64 -38.17 -31.15
C PRO A 165 1.42 -38.31 -32.09
N PHE A 166 1.51 -37.82 -33.33
CA PHE A 166 0.52 -38.04 -34.38
C PHE A 166 1.16 -38.58 -35.65
N THR A 167 0.63 -39.68 -36.17
CA THR A 167 1.23 -40.41 -37.32
C THR A 167 0.32 -40.51 -38.55
N ASN A 168 -0.94 -40.06 -38.45
CA ASN A 168 -1.88 -40.07 -39.57
C ASN A 168 -1.68 -38.84 -40.49
N ILE A 169 -0.46 -38.69 -41.01
CA ILE A 169 -0.02 -37.63 -41.93
C ILE A 169 0.86 -38.26 -43.02
N GLU A 170 0.83 -37.72 -44.23
CA GLU A 170 1.70 -38.20 -45.32
C GLU A 170 3.18 -38.06 -44.94
N ARG A 171 3.99 -39.07 -45.26
CA ARG A 171 5.45 -39.02 -45.09
C ARG A 171 6.09 -38.77 -46.45
N PHE A 172 6.84 -37.67 -46.56
CA PHE A 172 7.50 -37.28 -47.79
C PHE A 172 8.95 -37.81 -47.81
N GLU A 173 9.39 -38.37 -48.93
CA GLU A 173 10.80 -38.73 -49.10
C GLU A 173 11.65 -37.46 -49.19
N SER A 174 12.51 -37.26 -48.19
CA SER A 174 13.32 -36.06 -48.04
C SER A 174 14.73 -36.41 -47.59
N LYS A 175 15.71 -35.58 -47.99
CA LYS A 175 17.10 -35.62 -47.47
C LYS A 175 17.33 -34.56 -46.38
N ALA A 176 16.25 -34.07 -45.78
CA ALA A 176 16.29 -33.04 -44.75
C ALA A 176 17.04 -33.53 -43.51
N GLU A 177 17.95 -32.71 -43.02
CA GLU A 177 18.61 -32.89 -41.73
C GLU A 177 18.52 -31.58 -40.93
N ILE A 178 18.29 -31.68 -39.63
CA ILE A 178 18.31 -30.56 -38.69
C ILE A 178 19.45 -30.73 -37.68
N LEU A 179 19.96 -29.61 -37.16
CA LEU A 179 21.14 -29.59 -36.29
C LEU A 179 20.87 -30.16 -34.90
N ASP A 180 19.70 -29.86 -34.32
CA ASP A 180 19.30 -30.36 -33.01
C ASP A 180 17.84 -30.83 -33.07
N LYS A 181 17.63 -32.12 -32.83
CA LYS A 181 16.31 -32.75 -32.84
C LYS A 181 15.59 -32.60 -31.50
N ARG A 182 16.31 -32.35 -30.40
CA ARG A 182 15.76 -32.40 -29.04
C ARG A 182 14.67 -31.36 -28.80
N PHE A 183 14.74 -30.22 -29.47
CA PHE A 183 13.74 -29.15 -29.38
C PHE A 183 12.39 -29.48 -30.02
N TYR A 184 12.30 -30.60 -30.76
CA TYR A 184 11.11 -31.01 -31.50
C TYR A 184 10.63 -32.41 -31.10
N ILE A 185 11.20 -33.01 -30.05
CA ILE A 185 10.75 -34.31 -29.55
C ILE A 185 9.73 -34.03 -28.46
N TYR A 186 8.48 -34.38 -28.73
CA TYR A 186 7.41 -34.30 -27.74
C TYR A 186 7.42 -35.57 -26.89
N GLU A 187 7.70 -35.44 -25.59
CA GLU A 187 7.82 -36.57 -24.66
C GLU A 187 6.49 -36.96 -23.98
N GLY A 188 5.41 -36.20 -24.22
CA GLY A 188 4.08 -36.45 -23.66
C GLY A 188 3.24 -37.45 -24.48
N GLU A 189 2.05 -37.78 -23.95
CA GLU A 189 1.05 -38.56 -24.68
C GLU A 189 0.41 -37.75 -25.81
N ALA A 190 -0.12 -38.43 -26.84
CA ALA A 190 -0.76 -37.77 -27.96
C ALA A 190 -1.93 -36.88 -27.49
N ASN A 191 -1.90 -35.60 -27.84
CA ASN A 191 -2.92 -34.63 -27.44
C ASN A 191 -4.08 -34.64 -28.45
N PRO A 192 -5.33 -34.98 -28.05
CA PRO A 192 -6.48 -35.03 -28.94
C PRO A 192 -6.83 -33.71 -29.62
N GLU A 193 -6.69 -32.57 -28.92
CA GLU A 193 -7.00 -31.24 -29.47
C GLU A 193 -6.00 -30.86 -30.57
N PHE A 194 -4.70 -31.09 -30.32
CA PHE A 194 -3.67 -30.87 -31.33
C PHE A 194 -3.86 -31.80 -32.53
N ASN A 195 -4.29 -33.05 -32.29
CA ASN A 195 -4.63 -33.99 -33.35
C ASN A 195 -5.81 -33.51 -34.19
N GLU A 196 -6.85 -32.95 -33.56
CA GLU A 196 -8.01 -32.38 -34.26
C GLU A 196 -7.59 -31.21 -35.15
N ILE A 197 -6.76 -30.29 -34.65
CA ILE A 197 -6.20 -29.19 -35.45
C ILE A 197 -5.40 -29.71 -36.66
N ILE A 198 -4.59 -30.74 -36.47
CA ILE A 198 -3.84 -31.37 -37.57
C ILE A 198 -4.81 -32.00 -38.57
N LEU A 199 -5.88 -32.65 -38.12
CA LEU A 199 -6.87 -33.30 -38.98
C LEU A 199 -7.67 -32.27 -39.80
N GLU A 200 -8.13 -31.20 -39.16
CA GLU A 200 -8.87 -30.11 -39.81
C GLU A 200 -8.02 -29.39 -40.86
N ASN A 201 -6.72 -29.25 -40.59
CA ASN A 201 -5.79 -28.51 -41.45
C ASN A 201 -4.84 -29.41 -42.26
N ARG A 202 -5.15 -30.71 -42.35
CA ARG A 202 -4.23 -31.72 -42.88
C ARG A 202 -3.70 -31.40 -44.26
N GLU A 203 -4.58 -31.06 -45.20
CA GLU A 203 -4.18 -30.74 -46.58
C GLU A 203 -3.24 -29.53 -46.65
N SER A 204 -3.51 -28.49 -45.85
CA SER A 204 -2.68 -27.29 -45.75
C SER A 204 -1.30 -27.60 -45.16
N LEU A 205 -1.26 -28.41 -44.11
CA LEU A 205 -0.03 -28.85 -43.44
C LEU A 205 0.83 -29.71 -44.37
N GLU A 206 0.23 -30.70 -45.03
CA GLU A 206 0.91 -31.57 -46.00
C GLU A 206 1.46 -30.75 -47.19
N GLN A 207 0.73 -29.76 -47.70
CA GLN A 207 1.23 -28.82 -48.71
C GLN A 207 2.41 -27.99 -48.21
N GLY A 208 2.33 -27.47 -46.98
CA GLY A 208 3.42 -26.72 -46.36
C GLY A 208 4.69 -27.56 -46.21
N ILE A 209 4.54 -28.81 -45.76
CA ILE A 209 5.65 -29.77 -45.63
C ILE A 209 6.23 -30.11 -47.01
N GLN A 210 5.38 -30.34 -48.01
CA GLN A 210 5.83 -30.59 -49.38
C GLN A 210 6.65 -29.43 -49.95
N GLN A 211 6.27 -28.18 -49.66
CA GLN A 211 7.06 -26.99 -50.02
C GLN A 211 8.43 -26.97 -49.33
N LEU A 212 8.49 -27.36 -48.05
CA LEU A 212 9.76 -27.52 -47.33
C LEU A 212 10.67 -28.54 -48.02
N VAL A 213 10.13 -29.69 -48.44
CA VAL A 213 10.88 -30.72 -49.18
C VAL A 213 11.38 -30.17 -50.53
N GLN A 214 10.52 -29.48 -51.28
CA GLN A 214 10.87 -28.91 -52.59
C GLN A 214 11.92 -27.81 -52.52
N SER A 215 11.98 -27.07 -51.40
CA SER A 215 12.95 -26.00 -51.18
C SER A 215 14.39 -26.50 -51.01
N GLY A 216 14.57 -27.77 -50.63
CA GLY A 216 15.90 -28.38 -50.44
C GLY A 216 16.73 -27.81 -49.30
N ILE A 217 16.13 -27.04 -48.39
CA ILE A 217 16.83 -26.42 -47.26
C ILE A 217 17.15 -27.45 -46.15
N THR A 218 18.31 -27.31 -45.51
CA THR A 218 18.78 -28.20 -44.43
C THR A 218 19.43 -27.39 -43.31
N GLY A 219 19.59 -27.98 -42.12
CA GLY A 219 20.24 -27.36 -40.96
C GLY A 219 19.37 -26.29 -40.28
N ARG A 220 19.99 -25.18 -39.86
CA ARG A 220 19.29 -24.08 -39.16
C ARG A 220 18.17 -23.40 -39.99
N PRO A 221 18.33 -23.16 -41.30
CA PRO A 221 17.25 -22.62 -42.13
C PRO A 221 15.99 -23.48 -42.15
N LEU A 222 16.15 -24.82 -42.11
CA LEU A 222 15.02 -25.74 -42.05
C LEU A 222 14.31 -25.67 -40.69
N GLN A 223 15.05 -25.57 -39.59
CA GLN A 223 14.46 -25.39 -38.24
C GLN A 223 13.58 -24.13 -38.19
N ILE A 224 14.07 -22.99 -38.70
CA ILE A 224 13.28 -21.75 -38.77
C ILE A 224 12.00 -21.93 -39.60
N ALA A 225 12.09 -22.65 -40.72
CA ALA A 225 10.95 -22.89 -41.60
C ALA A 225 9.92 -23.86 -40.98
N ILE A 226 10.39 -24.84 -40.19
CA ILE A 226 9.54 -25.72 -39.38
C ILE A 226 8.80 -24.89 -38.33
N ASP A 227 9.51 -24.04 -37.57
CA ASP A 227 8.91 -23.18 -36.55
C ASP A 227 7.82 -22.29 -37.17
N GLN A 228 8.12 -21.64 -38.30
CA GLN A 228 7.18 -20.80 -39.03
C GLN A 228 5.93 -21.57 -39.48
N LEU A 229 6.09 -22.81 -39.95
CA LEU A 229 4.97 -23.65 -40.34
C LEU A 229 4.15 -24.07 -39.12
N SER A 230 4.80 -24.47 -38.01
CA SER A 230 4.15 -24.78 -36.75
C SER A 230 3.32 -23.59 -36.23
N TYR A 231 3.86 -22.38 -36.29
CA TYR A 231 3.18 -21.16 -35.83
C TYR A 231 1.82 -20.92 -36.50
N ASN A 232 1.62 -21.34 -37.75
CA ASN A 232 0.34 -21.20 -38.44
C ASN A 232 -0.80 -21.96 -37.73
N TYR A 233 -0.48 -23.05 -37.04
CA TYR A 233 -1.45 -23.90 -36.33
C TYR A 233 -1.48 -23.60 -34.83
N VAL A 234 -0.42 -22.99 -34.29
CA VAL A 234 -0.39 -22.50 -32.91
C VAL A 234 -1.21 -21.22 -32.75
N ASN A 235 -1.23 -20.33 -33.75
CA ASN A 235 -1.96 -19.07 -33.68
C ASN A 235 -3.47 -19.26 -33.40
N SER A 236 -4.11 -20.27 -33.99
CA SER A 236 -5.52 -20.57 -33.72
C SER A 236 -5.78 -21.00 -32.29
N LEU A 237 -4.83 -21.73 -31.67
CA LEU A 237 -4.89 -22.08 -30.25
C LEU A 237 -4.75 -20.85 -29.37
N ILE A 238 -3.78 -19.98 -29.68
CA ILE A 238 -3.57 -18.73 -28.93
C ILE A 238 -4.80 -17.82 -29.01
N ASP A 239 -5.42 -17.68 -30.18
CA ASP A 239 -6.63 -16.89 -30.37
C ASP A 239 -7.82 -17.45 -29.56
N GLU A 240 -7.97 -18.77 -29.55
CA GLU A 240 -9.00 -19.45 -28.76
C GLU A 240 -8.76 -19.31 -27.25
N THR A 241 -7.52 -19.49 -26.79
CA THR A 241 -7.12 -19.22 -25.40
C THR A 241 -7.40 -17.77 -25.00
N ASN A 242 -7.06 -16.79 -25.85
CA ASN A 242 -7.36 -15.39 -25.60
C ASN A 242 -8.88 -15.15 -25.47
N ARG A 243 -9.70 -15.83 -26.27
CA ARG A 243 -11.16 -15.77 -26.17
C ARG A 243 -11.65 -16.37 -24.85
N GLN A 244 -11.12 -17.51 -24.41
CA GLN A 244 -11.45 -18.14 -23.13
C GLN A 244 -11.03 -17.27 -21.94
N VAL A 245 -9.84 -16.67 -21.98
CA VAL A 245 -9.36 -15.71 -20.96
C VAL A 245 -10.26 -14.47 -20.86
N GLN A 246 -10.77 -13.97 -22.00
CA GLN A 246 -11.77 -12.89 -22.00
C GLN A 246 -13.11 -13.32 -21.40
N GLN A 247 -13.55 -14.55 -21.64
CA GLN A 247 -14.75 -15.11 -21.01
C GLN A 247 -14.58 -15.22 -19.50
N VAL A 248 -13.44 -15.73 -19.03
CA VAL A 248 -13.08 -15.77 -17.59
C VAL A 248 -13.09 -14.37 -16.97
N THR A 249 -12.50 -13.38 -17.66
CA THR A 249 -12.51 -11.98 -17.22
C THR A 249 -13.95 -11.47 -17.06
N GLN A 250 -14.82 -11.79 -18.01
CA GLN A 250 -16.22 -11.40 -17.96
C GLN A 250 -16.97 -12.09 -16.82
N ILE A 251 -16.69 -13.37 -16.55
CA ILE A 251 -17.23 -14.10 -15.40
C ILE A 251 -16.83 -13.43 -14.09
N PHE A 252 -15.57 -13.01 -13.93
CA PHE A 252 -15.12 -12.29 -12.74
C PHE A 252 -15.88 -10.97 -12.55
N ILE A 253 -16.16 -10.24 -13.63
CA ILE A 253 -16.96 -9.00 -13.56
C ILE A 253 -18.43 -9.29 -13.26
N GLU A 254 -19.00 -10.36 -13.80
CA GLU A 254 -20.43 -10.68 -13.65
C GLU A 254 -20.77 -11.29 -12.29
N GLU A 255 -20.01 -12.29 -11.87
CA GLU A 255 -20.22 -13.01 -10.60
C GLU A 255 -19.65 -12.23 -9.41
N GLY A 256 -18.58 -11.46 -9.62
CA GLY A 256 -17.95 -10.62 -8.60
C GLY A 256 -18.69 -9.30 -8.33
N LYS A 257 -19.83 -9.04 -8.98
CA LYS A 257 -20.70 -7.87 -8.73
C LYS A 257 -21.34 -7.97 -7.34
N THR A 258 -20.60 -7.61 -6.30
CA THR A 258 -21.24 -7.08 -5.08
C THR A 258 -21.72 -5.66 -5.37
N GLY A 259 -22.97 -5.39 -4.95
CA GLY A 259 -23.76 -4.27 -5.43
C GLY A 259 -23.03 -2.93 -5.33
N THR A 260 -22.98 -2.21 -6.45
CA THR A 260 -22.58 -0.79 -6.51
C THR A 260 -23.12 -0.08 -5.27
N ASN A 261 -22.27 0.65 -4.55
CA ASN A 261 -22.74 1.44 -3.41
C ASN A 261 -23.54 2.65 -3.94
N ILE A 262 -24.79 2.42 -4.33
CA ILE A 262 -25.75 3.43 -4.83
C ILE A 262 -26.24 4.31 -3.67
N SER A 263 -25.79 4.05 -2.44
CA SER A 263 -26.26 4.77 -1.26
C SER A 263 -26.02 6.27 -1.40
N PHE A 264 -25.01 6.73 -2.15
CA PHE A 264 -24.79 8.16 -2.43
C PHE A 264 -25.96 8.86 -3.17
N ILE A 265 -26.79 8.12 -3.92
CA ILE A 265 -27.98 8.70 -4.59
C ILE A 265 -28.91 9.36 -3.58
N ARG A 266 -28.96 8.87 -2.33
CA ARG A 266 -29.73 9.52 -1.25
C ARG A 266 -29.37 10.99 -1.09
N ILE A 267 -28.08 11.33 -1.24
CA ILE A 267 -27.56 12.69 -1.09
C ILE A 267 -28.02 13.58 -2.24
N ILE A 268 -28.07 13.05 -3.46
CA ILE A 268 -28.64 13.75 -4.62
C ILE A 268 -30.14 14.01 -4.38
N ILE A 269 -30.88 13.01 -3.91
CA ILE A 269 -32.29 13.16 -3.56
C ILE A 269 -32.48 14.24 -2.48
N TYR A 270 -31.64 14.26 -1.44
CA TYR A 270 -31.69 15.29 -0.41
C TYR A 270 -31.43 16.69 -0.96
N ALA A 271 -30.44 16.85 -1.84
CA ALA A 271 -30.15 18.13 -2.47
C ALA A 271 -31.33 18.64 -3.32
N VAL A 272 -31.96 17.76 -4.09
CA VAL A 272 -33.16 18.08 -4.88
C VAL A 272 -34.33 18.44 -3.96
N LEU A 273 -34.57 17.69 -2.89
CA LEU A 273 -35.63 17.99 -1.91
C LEU A 273 -35.40 19.35 -1.24
N ILE A 274 -34.17 19.64 -0.82
CA ILE A 274 -33.80 20.95 -0.25
C ILE A 274 -34.03 22.06 -1.26
N LEU A 275 -33.63 21.87 -2.52
CA LEU A 275 -33.82 22.86 -3.59
C LEU A 275 -35.30 23.13 -3.87
N ILE A 276 -36.11 22.09 -4.03
CA ILE A 276 -37.56 22.21 -4.25
C ILE A 276 -38.22 22.92 -3.07
N THR A 277 -37.92 22.50 -1.84
CA THR A 277 -38.48 23.15 -0.65
C THR A 277 -38.00 24.60 -0.54
N PHE A 278 -36.74 24.90 -0.86
CA PHE A 278 -36.21 26.27 -0.84
C PHE A 278 -36.92 27.18 -1.85
N LEU A 279 -37.17 26.69 -3.07
CA LEU A 279 -37.81 27.46 -4.14
C LEU A 279 -39.31 27.65 -3.92
N PHE A 280 -40.04 26.61 -3.52
CA PHE A 280 -41.52 26.63 -3.49
C PHE A 280 -42.12 26.68 -2.08
N LEU A 281 -41.41 26.18 -1.06
CA LEU A 281 -41.94 25.92 0.29
C LEU A 281 -41.00 26.44 1.38
N ARG A 282 -40.35 27.60 1.17
CA ARG A 282 -39.26 28.11 2.03
C ARG A 282 -39.56 28.08 3.53
N LYS A 283 -40.82 28.31 3.93
CA LYS A 283 -41.27 28.25 5.33
C LYS A 283 -41.13 26.87 5.98
N TYR A 284 -41.16 25.80 5.18
CA TYR A 284 -41.07 24.40 5.61
C TYR A 284 -39.66 23.82 5.45
N LEU A 285 -38.67 24.62 5.08
CA LEU A 285 -37.29 24.15 4.87
C LEU A 285 -36.71 23.47 6.12
N TRP A 286 -37.00 24.01 7.30
CA TRP A 286 -36.59 23.41 8.57
C TRP A 286 -37.19 22.01 8.79
N VAL A 287 -38.42 21.75 8.31
CA VAL A 287 -39.07 20.43 8.40
C VAL A 287 -38.39 19.44 7.46
N THR A 288 -38.11 19.86 6.22
CA THR A 288 -37.38 19.03 5.25
C THR A 288 -35.99 18.69 5.77
N ALA A 289 -35.25 19.67 6.29
CA ALA A 289 -33.91 19.45 6.83
C ALA A 289 -33.93 18.54 8.07
N LEU A 290 -34.89 18.69 8.97
CA LEU A 290 -35.04 17.81 10.13
C LEU A 290 -35.44 16.38 9.74
N SER A 291 -36.23 16.22 8.68
CA SER A 291 -36.58 14.91 8.12
C SER A 291 -35.36 14.23 7.50
N ILE A 292 -34.58 14.96 6.71
CA ILE A 292 -33.30 14.48 6.14
C ILE A 292 -32.34 14.10 7.27
N PHE A 293 -32.19 14.95 8.29
CA PHE A 293 -31.37 14.65 9.46
C PHE A 293 -31.82 13.36 10.16
N GLY A 294 -33.12 13.13 10.34
CA GLY A 294 -33.63 11.90 10.94
C GLY A 294 -33.30 10.66 10.12
N VAL A 295 -33.51 10.71 8.79
CA VAL A 295 -33.15 9.59 7.90
C VAL A 295 -31.65 9.35 7.93
N GLU A 296 -30.84 10.41 7.88
CA GLU A 296 -29.39 10.31 7.85
C GLU A 296 -28.80 9.82 9.18
N PHE A 297 -29.42 10.22 10.30
CA PHE A 297 -29.07 9.71 11.62
C PHE A 297 -29.23 8.20 11.70
N VAL A 298 -30.35 7.66 11.20
CA VAL A 298 -30.61 6.22 11.15
C VAL A 298 -29.66 5.53 10.17
N TYR A 299 -29.42 6.12 9.00
CA TYR A 299 -28.50 5.58 8.01
C TYR A 299 -27.07 5.43 8.58
N LEU A 300 -26.55 6.50 9.20
CA LEU A 300 -25.20 6.52 9.78
C LEU A 300 -25.03 5.50 10.92
N LEU A 301 -26.07 5.30 11.72
CA LEU A 301 -26.02 4.38 12.85
C LEU A 301 -26.04 2.92 12.37
N ILE A 302 -26.96 2.58 11.48
CA ILE A 302 -27.27 1.19 11.12
C ILE A 302 -26.48 0.71 9.89
N PHE A 303 -26.51 1.46 8.78
CA PHE A 303 -26.07 0.98 7.46
C PHE A 303 -24.69 1.46 7.05
N TYR A 304 -24.29 2.65 7.48
CA TYR A 304 -23.03 3.25 7.05
C TYR A 304 -21.83 2.41 7.51
N ASN A 305 -20.92 2.11 6.58
CA ASN A 305 -19.60 1.60 6.88
C ASN A 305 -18.56 2.60 6.33
N PRO A 306 -17.82 3.32 7.18
CA PRO A 306 -16.85 4.33 6.75
C PRO A 306 -15.71 3.77 5.89
N ILE A 307 -15.45 2.45 5.95
CA ILE A 307 -14.45 1.77 5.10
C ILE A 307 -14.98 1.65 3.67
N LYS A 308 -16.18 1.06 3.53
CA LYS A 308 -16.74 0.65 2.24
C LYS A 308 -17.50 1.79 1.53
N ASP A 309 -17.99 2.79 2.26
CA ASP A 309 -18.75 3.92 1.71
C ASP A 309 -17.85 5.15 1.52
N THR A 310 -16.84 5.02 0.65
CA THR A 310 -15.81 6.04 0.40
C THR A 310 -16.39 7.39 -0.02
N ILE A 311 -17.42 7.38 -0.88
CA ILE A 311 -18.10 8.59 -1.35
C ILE A 311 -18.79 9.30 -0.18
N SER A 312 -19.58 8.59 0.64
CA SER A 312 -20.25 9.24 1.77
C SER A 312 -19.24 9.69 2.82
N SER A 313 -18.21 8.89 3.12
CA SER A 313 -17.09 9.26 4.00
C SER A 313 -16.44 10.57 3.56
N PHE A 314 -16.15 10.71 2.26
CA PHE A 314 -15.59 11.93 1.68
C PHE A 314 -16.54 13.11 1.85
N LEU A 315 -17.85 12.93 1.61
CA LEU A 315 -18.85 14.00 1.75
C LEU A 315 -18.99 14.46 3.21
N TYR A 316 -19.05 13.54 4.17
CA TYR A 316 -19.12 13.90 5.58
C TYR A 316 -17.85 14.62 6.05
N GLY A 317 -16.67 14.11 5.67
CA GLY A 317 -15.39 14.74 6.00
C GLY A 317 -15.24 16.13 5.37
N SER A 318 -15.49 16.24 4.06
CA SER A 318 -15.24 17.48 3.33
C SER A 318 -16.24 18.57 3.66
N TYR A 319 -17.52 18.24 3.91
CA TYR A 319 -18.57 19.24 4.11
C TYR A 319 -19.01 19.37 5.57
N ILE A 320 -19.33 18.28 6.27
CA ILE A 320 -19.84 18.37 7.65
C ILE A 320 -18.73 18.76 8.61
N VAL A 321 -17.60 18.03 8.58
CA VAL A 321 -16.48 18.30 9.49
C VAL A 321 -15.91 19.69 9.24
N THR A 322 -15.65 20.05 7.97
CA THR A 322 -15.21 21.40 7.60
C THR A 322 -16.19 22.49 8.05
N PHE A 323 -17.50 22.29 7.87
CA PHE A 323 -18.50 23.26 8.32
C PHE A 323 -18.43 23.49 9.83
N VAL A 324 -18.31 22.42 10.62
CA VAL A 324 -18.16 22.52 12.07
C VAL A 324 -16.90 23.30 12.45
N PHE A 325 -15.76 23.04 11.80
CA PHE A 325 -14.52 23.80 12.06
C PHE A 325 -14.62 25.27 11.65
N LEU A 326 -15.26 25.59 10.52
CA LEU A 326 -15.52 26.97 10.12
C LEU A 326 -16.40 27.69 11.15
N PHE A 327 -17.45 27.02 11.62
CA PHE A 327 -18.30 27.54 12.69
C PHE A 327 -17.50 27.79 13.98
N LEU A 328 -16.64 26.85 14.40
CA LEU A 328 -15.79 26.99 15.58
C LEU A 328 -14.80 28.15 15.43
N ALA A 329 -14.22 28.35 14.25
CA ALA A 329 -13.36 29.49 13.96
C ALA A 329 -14.14 30.81 14.10
N VAL A 330 -15.35 30.90 13.53
CA VAL A 330 -16.22 32.08 13.68
C VAL A 330 -16.56 32.34 15.15
N LEU A 331 -16.86 31.30 15.94
CA LEU A 331 -17.09 31.42 17.38
C LEU A 331 -15.87 31.97 18.11
N LEU A 332 -14.68 31.47 17.77
CA LEU A 332 -13.43 31.90 18.37
C LEU A 332 -13.18 33.39 18.07
N PHE A 333 -13.33 33.82 16.81
CA PHE A 333 -13.15 35.22 16.42
C PHE A 333 -14.17 36.15 17.08
N LYS A 334 -15.43 35.72 17.22
CA LYS A 334 -16.46 36.51 17.91
C LYS A 334 -16.08 36.79 19.37
N SER A 335 -15.39 35.86 20.03
CA SER A 335 -14.93 36.01 21.42
C SER A 335 -13.89 37.12 21.61
N PHE A 336 -13.17 37.54 20.55
CA PHE A 336 -12.27 38.69 20.61
C PHE A 336 -12.99 40.04 20.39
N GLY A 337 -14.27 40.02 20.02
CA GLY A 337 -15.06 41.24 19.82
C GLY A 337 -15.30 42.03 21.11
N LYS A 338 -15.18 43.36 21.03
CA LYS A 338 -15.38 44.27 22.18
C LYS A 338 -16.78 44.21 22.84
N LYS A 339 -17.78 43.68 22.13
CA LYS A 339 -19.19 43.61 22.58
C LYS A 339 -19.59 42.28 23.23
N THR A 340 -18.67 41.33 23.43
CA THR A 340 -18.99 40.03 24.02
C THR A 340 -18.70 40.01 25.52
N ASN A 341 -19.64 39.46 26.30
CA ASN A 341 -19.50 39.33 27.75
C ASN A 341 -18.41 38.30 28.11
N PHE A 342 -17.73 38.48 29.24
CA PHE A 342 -16.66 37.57 29.68
C PHE A 342 -17.10 36.10 29.78
N THR A 343 -18.33 35.86 30.24
CA THR A 343 -18.92 34.52 30.32
C THR A 343 -19.14 33.89 28.93
N GLU A 344 -19.59 34.67 27.94
CA GLU A 344 -19.73 34.21 26.55
C GLU A 344 -18.36 33.86 25.94
N LYS A 345 -17.33 34.66 26.24
CA LYS A 345 -15.95 34.40 25.80
C LYS A 345 -15.43 33.08 26.34
N ILE A 346 -15.59 32.83 27.64
CA ILE A 346 -15.16 31.57 28.27
C ILE A 346 -15.88 30.39 27.62
N ILE A 347 -17.21 30.45 27.49
CA ILE A 347 -17.99 29.35 26.92
C ILE A 347 -17.55 29.05 25.47
N ASN A 348 -17.40 30.07 24.63
CA ASN A 348 -16.96 29.87 23.25
C ASN A 348 -15.53 29.29 23.17
N PHE A 349 -14.61 29.76 24.03
CA PHE A 349 -13.24 29.23 24.08
C PHE A 349 -13.22 27.78 24.55
N SER A 350 -14.01 27.45 25.57
CA SER A 350 -14.17 26.08 26.05
C SER A 350 -14.75 25.16 24.98
N ILE A 351 -15.78 25.59 24.23
CA ILE A 351 -16.32 24.80 23.12
C ILE A 351 -15.23 24.53 22.08
N PHE A 352 -14.48 25.56 21.66
CA PHE A 352 -13.40 25.41 20.68
C PHE A 352 -12.34 24.40 21.15
N PHE A 353 -11.84 24.57 22.38
CA PHE A 353 -10.79 23.71 22.93
C PHE A 353 -11.29 22.29 23.16
N LEU A 354 -12.53 22.10 23.62
CA LEU A 354 -13.10 20.76 23.81
C LEU A 354 -13.26 20.03 22.47
N VAL A 355 -13.71 20.68 21.38
CA VAL A 355 -13.72 20.04 20.05
C VAL A 355 -12.31 19.68 19.60
N LEU A 356 -11.34 20.57 19.80
CA LEU A 356 -9.96 20.27 19.42
C LEU A 356 -9.44 19.05 20.19
N LEU A 357 -9.75 18.97 21.48
CA LEU A 357 -9.32 17.91 22.37
C LEU A 357 -9.94 16.55 22.01
N THR A 358 -11.15 16.49 21.45
CA THR A 358 -11.74 15.22 20.95
C THR A 358 -10.97 14.62 19.78
N LEU A 359 -10.14 15.39 19.05
CA LEU A 359 -9.30 14.84 17.97
C LEU A 359 -8.07 14.09 18.49
N PHE A 360 -7.63 14.36 19.72
CA PHE A 360 -6.38 13.83 20.26
C PHE A 360 -6.62 12.79 21.36
N VAL A 361 -7.72 12.89 22.11
CA VAL A 361 -8.06 11.93 23.16
C VAL A 361 -8.50 10.61 22.55
N PRO A 362 -7.87 9.48 22.93
CA PRO A 362 -8.30 8.17 22.46
C PRO A 362 -9.71 7.86 22.97
N SER A 363 -10.53 7.22 22.14
CA SER A 363 -11.85 6.73 22.52
C SER A 363 -11.79 5.33 23.13
N TYR A 364 -10.78 4.54 22.75
CA TYR A 364 -10.59 3.15 23.20
C TYR A 364 -9.11 2.86 23.48
N TYR A 365 -8.86 1.89 24.35
CA TYR A 365 -7.54 1.30 24.58
C TYR A 365 -7.61 -0.19 24.25
N SER A 366 -6.84 -0.66 23.27
CA SER A 366 -6.78 -2.08 22.89
C SER A 366 -5.51 -2.74 23.42
N TYR A 367 -5.64 -3.99 23.85
CA TYR A 367 -4.54 -4.79 24.41
C TYR A 367 -4.11 -5.90 23.45
N ASP A 368 -5.06 -6.54 22.79
CA ASP A 368 -4.81 -7.61 21.82
C ASP A 368 -4.14 -7.16 20.51
N LEU A 369 -4.22 -5.88 20.14
CA LEU A 369 -3.54 -5.36 18.95
C LEU A 369 -2.05 -5.13 19.14
N LEU A 370 -1.52 -5.29 20.35
CA LEU A 370 -0.06 -5.25 20.58
C LEU A 370 0.62 -6.35 19.76
N MET A 371 1.77 -6.04 19.16
CA MET A 371 2.50 -7.00 18.33
C MET A 371 2.82 -8.29 19.08
N GLN A 372 3.18 -8.19 20.37
CA GLN A 372 3.43 -9.33 21.26
C GLN A 372 2.24 -10.32 21.36
N ASN A 373 1.01 -9.86 21.18
CA ASN A 373 -0.19 -10.70 21.24
C ASN A 373 -0.56 -11.31 19.89
N ASN A 374 0.13 -10.93 18.79
CA ASN A 374 -0.11 -11.38 17.42
C ASN A 374 1.07 -12.19 16.87
N THR A 375 1.50 -13.24 17.59
CA THR A 375 2.64 -14.11 17.23
C THR A 375 2.59 -14.75 15.83
N GLN A 376 1.41 -14.79 15.21
CA GLN A 376 1.25 -15.23 13.82
C GLN A 376 1.86 -14.25 12.81
N PHE A 377 2.08 -13.00 13.21
CA PHE A 377 2.65 -11.96 12.37
C PHE A 377 4.16 -12.17 12.16
N ASP A 378 4.88 -12.67 13.17
CA ASP A 378 6.35 -12.83 13.17
C ASP A 378 6.87 -13.78 12.08
N ASN A 379 6.02 -14.70 11.64
CA ASN A 379 6.33 -15.66 10.58
C ASN A 379 5.70 -15.27 9.22
N SER A 380 5.08 -14.10 9.13
CA SER A 380 4.41 -13.64 7.91
C SER A 380 5.37 -12.89 6.98
N THR A 381 5.08 -12.92 5.68
CA THR A 381 5.80 -12.08 4.71
C THR A 381 5.66 -10.58 5.00
N PHE A 382 4.62 -10.19 5.73
CA PHE A 382 4.31 -8.81 6.04
C PHE A 382 5.11 -8.23 7.20
N GLU A 383 5.68 -9.06 8.07
CA GLU A 383 6.64 -8.61 9.09
C GLU A 383 7.99 -8.26 8.44
N ALA A 384 8.46 -9.07 7.49
CA ALA A 384 9.61 -8.73 6.65
C ALA A 384 9.36 -7.43 5.84
N GLN A 385 8.15 -7.24 5.32
CA GLN A 385 7.78 -5.98 4.66
C GLN A 385 7.76 -4.79 5.63
N LEU A 386 7.31 -4.97 6.87
CA LEU A 386 7.37 -3.93 7.90
C LEU A 386 8.81 -3.52 8.17
N LEU A 387 9.70 -4.50 8.34
CA LEU A 387 11.13 -4.27 8.55
C LEU A 387 11.72 -3.51 7.35
N ASN A 388 11.32 -3.87 6.14
CA ASN A 388 11.78 -3.19 4.93
C ASN A 388 11.38 -1.71 4.88
N ASP A 389 10.12 -1.41 5.21
CA ASP A 389 9.59 -0.05 5.22
C ASP A 389 10.16 0.82 6.35
N VAL A 390 10.60 0.19 7.45
CA VAL A 390 11.12 0.87 8.64
C VAL A 390 12.61 1.15 8.53
N VAL A 391 13.41 0.19 8.05
CA VAL A 391 14.88 0.29 8.08
C VAL A 391 15.62 -0.21 6.83
N VAL A 392 15.16 -1.24 6.12
CA VAL A 392 15.98 -1.83 5.04
C VAL A 392 16.02 -0.94 3.80
N TYR A 393 14.86 -0.48 3.32
CA TYR A 393 14.81 0.25 2.06
C TYR A 393 15.51 1.61 2.15
N PRO A 394 16.16 2.09 1.08
CA PRO A 394 16.84 3.39 1.08
C PRO A 394 15.94 4.59 1.38
N HIS A 395 14.64 4.45 1.11
CA HIS A 395 13.63 5.47 1.39
C HIS A 395 12.97 5.31 2.77
N ALA A 396 13.29 4.24 3.50
CA ALA A 396 12.80 4.04 4.85
C ALA A 396 13.30 5.17 5.76
N PRO A 397 12.47 5.70 6.69
CA PRO A 397 12.86 6.83 7.53
C PRO A 397 14.16 6.61 8.28
N PHE A 398 14.34 5.43 8.89
CA PHE A 398 15.54 5.12 9.66
C PHE A 398 16.78 5.03 8.78
N HIS A 399 16.70 4.34 7.63
CA HIS A 399 17.78 4.26 6.65
C HIS A 399 18.21 5.65 6.16
N LYS A 400 17.24 6.48 5.77
CA LYS A 400 17.48 7.81 5.24
C LYS A 400 18.21 8.69 6.26
N THR A 401 17.83 8.61 7.53
CA THR A 401 18.50 9.32 8.64
C THR A 401 19.93 8.82 8.82
N ILE A 402 20.18 7.50 8.81
CA ILE A 402 21.54 6.93 8.86
C ILE A 402 22.38 7.39 7.66
N SER A 403 21.84 7.32 6.46
CA SER A 403 22.54 7.75 5.24
C SER A 403 22.86 9.25 5.27
N SER A 404 21.97 10.06 5.83
CA SER A 404 22.18 11.51 5.98
C SER A 404 23.25 11.80 7.01
N LEU A 405 23.21 11.12 8.16
CA LEU A 405 24.24 11.16 9.18
C LEU A 405 25.62 10.81 8.61
N ASN A 406 25.73 9.69 7.88
CA ASN A 406 26.97 9.27 7.23
C ASN A 406 27.48 10.30 6.21
N SER A 407 26.57 10.92 5.46
CA SER A 407 26.91 12.00 4.52
C SER A 407 27.47 13.23 5.25
N TYR A 408 26.87 13.63 6.37
CA TYR A 408 27.37 14.75 7.18
C TYR A 408 28.72 14.45 7.83
N LEU A 409 28.91 13.24 8.37
CA LEU A 409 30.18 12.78 8.91
C LEU A 409 31.29 12.77 7.84
N GLY A 410 30.99 12.23 6.65
CA GLY A 410 31.92 12.21 5.52
C GLY A 410 32.27 13.62 5.01
N SER A 411 31.27 14.51 4.97
CA SER A 411 31.47 15.93 4.60
C SER A 411 32.36 16.66 5.60
N GLU A 412 32.13 16.45 6.90
CA GLU A 412 32.95 17.04 7.96
C GLU A 412 34.39 16.53 7.89
N TYR A 413 34.58 15.21 7.81
CA TYR A 413 35.90 14.61 7.64
C TYR A 413 36.63 15.18 6.42
N SER A 414 35.96 15.25 5.27
CA SER A 414 36.54 15.78 4.03
C SER A 414 36.97 17.23 4.18
N LYS A 415 36.17 18.07 4.83
CA LYS A 415 36.48 19.49 5.08
C LYS A 415 37.64 19.66 6.06
N VAL A 416 37.61 18.94 7.18
CA VAL A 416 38.70 18.92 8.18
C VAL A 416 40.00 18.49 7.52
N ASN A 417 39.99 17.38 6.78
CA ASN A 417 41.16 16.87 6.08
C ASN A 417 41.69 17.86 5.04
N THR A 418 40.80 18.46 4.23
CA THR A 418 41.19 19.47 3.23
C THR A 418 41.80 20.71 3.88
N PHE A 419 41.22 21.19 4.98
CA PHE A 419 41.71 22.36 5.71
C PHE A 419 43.13 22.13 6.24
N TYR A 420 43.36 21.06 6.99
CA TYR A 420 44.67 20.80 7.60
C TYR A 420 45.72 20.33 6.59
N ARG A 421 45.34 19.54 5.59
CA ARG A 421 46.30 18.98 4.61
C ARG A 421 46.64 19.96 3.50
N SER A 422 45.66 20.68 2.97
CA SER A 422 45.82 21.50 1.77
C SER A 422 45.84 22.98 2.11
N THR A 423 44.81 23.51 2.78
CA THR A 423 44.69 24.96 3.04
C THR A 423 45.80 25.46 3.96
N PHE A 424 46.03 24.78 5.08
CA PHE A 424 47.11 25.12 6.01
C PHE A 424 48.49 24.93 5.39
N SER A 425 48.69 23.84 4.61
CA SER A 425 49.97 23.62 3.94
C SER A 425 50.26 24.68 2.87
N SER A 426 49.24 25.11 2.11
CA SER A 426 49.37 26.19 1.12
C SER A 426 49.70 27.52 1.79
N PHE A 427 49.03 27.85 2.90
CA PHE A 427 49.35 29.04 3.70
C PHE A 427 50.84 29.07 4.10
N LEU A 428 51.37 27.94 4.61
CA LEU A 428 52.79 27.84 4.97
C LEU A 428 53.72 27.95 3.74
N ALA A 429 53.34 27.35 2.61
CA ALA A 429 54.09 27.44 1.37
C ALA A 429 54.10 28.87 0.80
N ASP A 430 52.99 29.61 0.88
CA ASP A 430 52.88 30.99 0.42
C ASP A 430 53.74 31.93 1.28
N LEU A 431 53.81 31.69 2.58
CA LEU A 431 54.71 32.42 3.48
C LEU A 431 56.21 32.14 3.19
N LEU A 432 56.58 30.92 2.77
CA LEU A 432 57.92 30.59 2.30
C LEU A 432 58.23 31.25 0.95
N ASN A 433 57.32 31.13 -0.02
CA ASN A 433 57.46 31.67 -1.37
C ASN A 433 57.56 33.21 -1.39
N SER A 434 56.83 33.88 -0.49
CA SER A 434 56.89 35.33 -0.30
C SER A 434 58.11 35.82 0.50
N GLN A 435 59.00 34.89 0.90
CA GLN A 435 60.19 35.13 1.72
C GLN A 435 59.86 35.71 3.09
N VAL A 436 58.64 35.57 3.62
CA VAL A 436 58.30 35.96 4.99
C VAL A 436 58.93 34.97 5.98
N LEU A 437 58.86 33.69 5.63
CA LEU A 437 59.56 32.60 6.32
C LEU A 437 60.81 32.19 5.54
N SER A 438 61.88 31.83 6.27
CA SER A 438 63.12 31.28 5.69
C SER A 438 63.16 29.76 5.74
N ASN A 439 62.59 29.16 6.79
CA ASN A 439 62.58 27.72 6.99
C ASN A 439 61.44 27.28 7.91
N LEU A 440 60.94 26.08 7.68
CA LEU A 440 59.97 25.36 8.51
C LEU A 440 60.56 23.98 8.84
N GLN A 441 61.01 23.78 10.08
CA GLN A 441 61.51 22.49 10.56
C GLN A 441 60.77 22.09 11.82
N GLY A 442 59.87 21.10 11.69
CA GLY A 442 59.04 20.63 12.79
C GLY A 442 58.22 21.78 13.40
N SER A 443 58.40 22.03 14.69
CA SER A 443 57.76 23.14 15.42
C SER A 443 58.54 24.46 15.35
N SER A 444 59.69 24.51 14.67
CA SER A 444 60.52 25.71 14.57
C SER A 444 60.22 26.51 13.30
N VAL A 445 59.85 27.77 13.48
CA VAL A 445 59.55 28.73 12.41
C VAL A 445 60.64 29.81 12.39
N GLN A 446 61.38 29.92 11.30
CA GLN A 446 62.40 30.97 11.13
C GLN A 446 61.87 32.05 10.18
N THR A 447 62.02 33.31 10.57
CA THR A 447 61.62 34.46 9.75
C THR A 447 62.77 34.94 8.88
N ASN A 448 62.44 35.54 7.75
CA ASN A 448 63.42 36.18 6.88
C ASN A 448 63.25 37.70 6.93
N ARG A 449 64.31 38.40 7.36
CA ARG A 449 64.33 39.86 7.49
C ARG A 449 64.01 40.57 6.17
N ASP A 450 64.36 39.99 5.03
CA ASP A 450 64.10 40.59 3.72
C ASP A 450 62.63 40.50 3.28
N GLY A 451 61.85 39.54 3.78
CA GLY A 451 60.40 39.47 3.56
C GLY A 451 59.59 40.37 4.48
N LEU A 452 60.17 40.78 5.60
CA LEU A 452 59.53 41.62 6.63
C LEU A 452 59.78 43.13 6.44
N LYS A 453 60.44 43.53 5.36
CA LYS A 453 60.67 44.94 5.05
C LYS A 453 59.37 45.63 4.64
N ILE A 454 59.27 46.92 4.94
CA ILE A 454 58.03 47.71 4.78
C ILE A 454 57.53 47.79 3.32
N ASP A 455 58.43 47.69 2.34
CA ASP A 455 58.10 47.64 0.92
C ASP A 455 57.39 46.34 0.51
N LYS A 456 57.45 45.29 1.34
CA LYS A 456 56.73 44.02 1.17
C LYS A 456 55.52 43.87 2.09
N VAL A 457 55.02 44.98 2.65
CA VAL A 457 53.87 45.01 3.58
C VAL A 457 52.62 44.30 3.09
N GLN A 458 52.39 44.32 1.78
CA GLN A 458 51.27 43.61 1.19
C GLN A 458 51.38 42.09 1.41
N ASN A 459 52.57 41.50 1.28
CA ASN A 459 52.75 40.05 1.34
C ASN A 459 52.57 39.51 2.78
N TYR A 460 53.22 40.12 3.78
CA TYR A 460 53.09 39.66 5.16
C TYR A 460 51.76 40.04 5.83
N ARG A 461 50.93 40.87 5.19
CA ARG A 461 49.56 41.18 5.64
C ARG A 461 48.48 40.40 4.90
N SER A 462 48.53 40.30 3.58
CA SER A 462 47.47 39.67 2.77
C SER A 462 47.39 38.16 3.02
N ILE A 463 48.54 37.46 3.07
CA ILE A 463 48.56 35.99 3.23
C ILE A 463 47.89 35.57 4.55
N PRO A 464 48.21 36.15 5.73
CA PRO A 464 47.46 35.86 6.96
C PRO A 464 46.00 36.32 6.93
N LEU A 465 45.68 37.42 6.25
CA LEU A 465 44.30 37.91 6.15
C LEU A 465 43.42 36.96 5.33
N ASP A 466 43.93 36.42 4.23
CA ASP A 466 43.18 35.46 3.41
C ASP A 466 43.06 34.11 4.12
N PHE A 467 44.12 33.62 4.77
CA PHE A 467 44.04 32.44 5.61
C PHE A 467 43.06 32.62 6.79
N SER A 468 42.97 33.81 7.38
CA SER A 468 41.97 34.09 8.42
C SER A 468 40.54 33.93 7.93
N LYS A 469 40.25 34.23 6.66
CA LYS A 469 38.91 34.00 6.08
C LYS A 469 38.64 32.51 5.94
N GLU A 470 39.61 31.76 5.42
CA GLU A 470 39.53 30.29 5.31
C GLU A 470 39.32 29.61 6.67
N VAL A 471 39.97 30.10 7.73
CA VAL A 471 39.74 29.64 9.11
C VAL A 471 38.30 29.91 9.54
N ILE A 472 37.79 31.12 9.32
CA ILE A 472 36.42 31.49 9.67
C ILE A 472 35.41 30.61 8.90
N ASP A 473 35.61 30.42 7.60
CA ASP A 473 34.75 29.61 6.75
C ASP A 473 34.77 28.13 7.16
N PHE A 474 35.95 27.61 7.51
CA PHE A 474 36.09 26.26 8.06
C PHE A 474 35.33 26.10 9.38
N VAL A 475 35.53 27.00 10.35
CA VAL A 475 34.85 26.95 11.66
C VAL A 475 33.34 27.04 11.48
N ASN A 476 32.85 28.02 10.71
CA ASN A 476 31.41 28.17 10.44
C ASN A 476 30.83 26.91 9.78
N SER A 477 31.56 26.31 8.84
CA SER A 477 31.11 25.07 8.20
C SER A 477 31.08 23.89 9.16
N SER A 478 32.05 23.78 10.05
CA SER A 478 32.13 22.71 11.05
C SER A 478 31.00 22.83 12.08
N GLU A 479 30.69 24.06 12.55
CA GLU A 479 29.54 24.32 13.42
C GLU A 479 28.20 23.93 12.75
N ILE A 480 28.05 24.20 11.45
CA ILE A 480 26.85 23.79 10.69
C ILE A 480 26.78 22.27 10.58
N ALA A 481 27.90 21.61 10.29
CA ALA A 481 27.96 20.15 10.18
C ALA A 481 27.66 19.48 11.52
N GLU A 482 28.25 19.95 12.61
CA GLU A 482 28.00 19.50 13.98
C GLU A 482 26.49 19.59 14.30
N ARG A 483 25.87 20.74 14.05
CA ARG A 483 24.43 20.91 14.27
C ARG A 483 23.60 19.91 13.46
N ASN A 484 23.95 19.68 12.20
CA ASN A 484 23.23 18.73 11.36
C ASN A 484 23.40 17.29 11.86
N ILE A 485 24.60 16.90 12.29
CA ILE A 485 24.89 15.58 12.88
C ILE A 485 24.00 15.35 14.12
N TYR A 486 23.95 16.32 15.05
CA TYR A 486 23.11 16.20 16.24
C TYR A 486 21.61 16.18 15.92
N ASN A 487 21.17 16.95 14.92
CA ASN A 487 19.77 16.90 14.48
C ASN A 487 19.41 15.50 13.94
N GLU A 488 20.29 14.86 13.16
CA GLU A 488 20.06 13.48 12.69
C GLU A 488 20.10 12.47 13.84
N LEU A 489 20.97 12.65 14.84
CA LEU A 489 20.99 11.80 16.04
C LEU A 489 19.69 11.91 16.84
N ASP A 490 19.16 13.12 17.02
CA ASP A 490 17.87 13.33 17.68
C ASP A 490 16.72 12.69 16.87
N ALA A 491 16.77 12.78 15.53
CA ALA A 491 15.81 12.11 14.66
C ALA A 491 15.89 10.57 14.79
N LEU A 492 17.09 9.98 14.82
CA LEU A 492 17.29 8.55 15.05
C LEU A 492 16.69 8.12 16.39
N LYS A 493 16.89 8.90 17.45
CA LYS A 493 16.33 8.61 18.78
C LYS A 493 14.80 8.57 18.76
N VAL A 494 14.16 9.55 18.13
CA VAL A 494 12.69 9.60 18.02
C VAL A 494 12.17 8.42 17.19
N GLN A 495 12.80 8.15 16.03
CA GLN A 495 12.40 7.06 15.14
C GLN A 495 12.59 5.68 15.80
N ALA A 496 13.71 5.45 16.49
CA ALA A 496 13.95 4.22 17.24
C ALA A 496 12.87 4.01 18.32
N ASN A 497 12.55 5.07 19.07
CA ASN A 497 11.47 5.03 20.06
C ASN A 497 10.11 4.71 19.43
N ASP A 498 9.76 5.36 18.32
CA ASP A 498 8.46 5.17 17.68
C ASP A 498 8.25 3.77 17.10
N VAL A 499 9.32 3.14 16.62
CA VAL A 499 9.32 1.74 16.16
C VAL A 499 9.28 0.79 17.36
N LEU A 500 10.26 0.90 18.26
CA LEU A 500 10.49 -0.09 19.30
C LEU A 500 9.39 -0.11 20.36
N LYS A 501 8.72 1.02 20.66
CA LYS A 501 7.66 1.05 21.67
C LYS A 501 6.49 0.11 21.36
N PHE A 502 6.23 -0.19 20.09
CA PHE A 502 5.16 -1.08 19.62
C PHE A 502 5.65 -2.46 19.17
N SER A 503 6.97 -2.63 19.03
CA SER A 503 7.58 -3.87 18.55
C SER A 503 7.58 -4.93 19.64
N ASP A 504 7.39 -6.18 19.26
CA ASP A 504 7.68 -7.31 20.14
C ASP A 504 9.19 -7.63 20.16
N ALA A 505 9.55 -8.73 20.83
CA ALA A 505 10.95 -9.12 20.99
C ALA A 505 11.60 -9.62 19.69
N GLU A 506 10.85 -10.30 18.83
CA GLU A 506 11.39 -10.87 17.59
C GLU A 506 11.70 -9.76 16.58
N PHE A 507 10.74 -8.86 16.35
CA PHE A 507 10.93 -7.74 15.43
C PHE A 507 11.94 -6.73 15.95
N GLU A 508 11.97 -6.47 17.26
CA GLU A 508 13.03 -5.65 17.88
C GLU A 508 14.42 -6.19 17.57
N SER A 509 14.63 -7.50 17.72
CA SER A 509 15.92 -8.13 17.41
C SER A 509 16.29 -7.93 15.94
N LYS A 510 15.35 -8.20 15.01
CA LYS A 510 15.57 -8.02 13.56
C LYS A 510 15.86 -6.56 13.21
N PHE A 511 15.13 -5.61 13.80
CA PHE A 511 15.33 -4.17 13.61
C PHE A 511 16.70 -3.71 14.11
N ILE A 512 17.11 -4.12 15.32
CA ILE A 512 18.39 -3.75 15.91
C ILE A 512 19.55 -4.34 15.09
N GLU A 513 19.46 -5.61 14.69
CA GLU A 513 20.49 -6.26 13.86
C GLU A 513 20.67 -5.52 12.54
N THR A 514 19.58 -5.30 11.81
CA THR A 514 19.60 -4.60 10.52
C THR A 514 20.14 -3.17 10.66
N SER A 515 19.71 -2.46 11.70
CA SER A 515 20.19 -1.11 12.02
C SER A 515 21.70 -1.09 12.27
N ASN A 516 22.21 -2.04 13.05
CA ASN A 516 23.64 -2.14 13.34
C ASN A 516 24.46 -2.42 12.08
N GLN A 517 23.97 -3.26 11.16
CA GLN A 517 24.63 -3.51 9.89
C GLN A 517 24.73 -2.24 9.04
N LEU A 518 23.65 -1.43 8.98
CA LEU A 518 23.66 -0.15 8.25
C LEU A 518 24.60 0.88 8.89
N LEU A 519 24.61 0.96 10.22
CA LEU A 519 25.48 1.87 10.97
C LEU A 519 26.97 1.53 10.73
N GLN A 520 27.33 0.27 10.54
CA GLN A 520 28.72 -0.17 10.31
C GLN A 520 29.25 0.10 8.88
N SER A 521 28.51 0.85 8.05
CA SER A 521 28.93 1.20 6.69
C SER A 521 30.13 2.16 6.62
N THR A 522 30.50 2.81 7.71
CA THR A 522 31.65 3.73 7.81
C THR A 522 32.28 3.67 9.20
N ASP A 523 33.60 3.87 9.29
CA ASP A 523 34.34 3.96 10.56
C ASP A 523 34.14 5.32 11.26
N LEU A 524 33.68 6.34 10.52
CA LEU A 524 33.44 7.68 11.06
C LEU A 524 32.35 7.73 12.14
N ILE A 525 31.47 6.74 12.19
CA ILE A 525 30.36 6.67 13.15
C ILE A 525 30.74 5.98 14.47
N ASP A 526 31.90 5.32 14.52
CA ASP A 526 32.36 4.55 15.70
C ASP A 526 32.26 5.33 17.02
N PRO A 527 32.61 6.64 17.09
CA PRO A 527 32.49 7.41 18.32
C PRO A 527 31.04 7.60 18.79
N LEU A 528 30.07 7.52 17.87
CA LEU A 528 28.65 7.76 18.13
C LEU A 528 27.86 6.47 18.39
N LEU A 529 28.41 5.30 18.02
CA LEU A 529 27.75 4.00 18.20
C LEU A 529 27.28 3.74 19.64
N PRO A 530 28.03 4.05 20.72
CA PRO A 530 27.54 3.84 22.08
C PRO A 530 26.28 4.65 22.38
N THR A 531 26.22 5.89 21.89
CA THR A 531 25.07 6.77 22.05
C THR A 531 23.87 6.26 21.24
N ILE A 532 24.09 5.84 20.00
CA ILE A 532 23.03 5.31 19.14
C ILE A 532 22.45 4.01 19.72
N LYS A 533 23.29 3.11 20.24
CA LYS A 533 22.84 1.86 20.87
C LYS A 533 21.96 2.11 22.10
N ALA A 534 22.19 3.20 22.84
CA ALA A 534 21.34 3.58 23.96
C ALA A 534 19.93 4.02 23.53
N PHE A 535 19.72 4.38 22.26
CA PHE A 535 18.39 4.71 21.73
C PHE A 535 17.48 3.48 21.55
N PHE A 536 18.05 2.28 21.58
CA PHE A 536 17.28 1.04 21.47
C PHE A 536 16.69 0.58 22.81
N ASP A 537 17.10 1.17 23.93
CA ASP A 537 16.50 0.91 25.25
C ASP A 537 15.21 1.73 25.40
N VAL A 538 14.08 1.12 25.00
CA VAL A 538 12.77 1.78 24.91
C VAL A 538 11.74 1.03 25.73
N GLU A 539 11.02 1.76 26.58
CA GLU A 539 9.89 1.21 27.34
C GLU A 539 8.72 0.87 26.40
N LYS A 540 8.26 -0.38 26.47
CA LYS A 540 7.16 -0.89 25.64
C LYS A 540 5.82 -0.36 26.12
N VAL A 541 4.91 -0.10 25.18
CA VAL A 541 3.55 0.27 25.54
C VAL A 541 2.76 -0.93 26.06
N ASP A 542 1.92 -0.71 27.06
CA ASP A 542 1.02 -1.72 27.63
C ASP A 542 -0.33 -1.79 26.90
N LYS A 543 -0.61 -0.84 26.01
CA LYS A 543 -1.86 -0.73 25.23
C LYS A 543 -1.72 0.17 24.01
N ILE A 544 -2.59 -0.05 23.04
CA ILE A 544 -2.77 0.80 21.87
C ILE A 544 -3.88 1.83 22.10
N ASN A 545 -3.54 3.10 21.91
CA ASN A 545 -4.50 4.21 21.96
C ASN A 545 -5.25 4.35 20.63
N LEU A 546 -6.55 4.05 20.62
CA LEU A 546 -7.41 4.17 19.43
C LEU A 546 -8.31 5.41 19.54
N ARG A 547 -8.18 6.36 18.60
CA ARG A 547 -9.04 7.54 18.54
C ARG A 547 -10.37 7.20 17.86
N ALA A 548 -11.36 8.09 17.97
CA ALA A 548 -12.69 7.87 17.42
C ALA A 548 -12.64 7.49 15.92
N TYR A 549 -11.83 8.21 15.15
CA TYR A 549 -11.64 7.98 13.72
C TYR A 549 -10.73 6.79 13.37
N ASN A 550 -10.16 6.09 14.36
CA ASN A 550 -9.45 4.82 14.13
C ASN A 550 -10.39 3.61 14.15
N THR A 551 -11.68 3.78 14.48
CA THR A 551 -12.62 2.67 14.58
C THR A 551 -13.92 2.97 13.85
N VAL A 552 -14.58 1.93 13.33
CA VAL A 552 -15.86 2.10 12.61
C VAL A 552 -16.92 2.70 13.54
N TYR A 553 -17.07 2.15 14.75
CA TYR A 553 -18.06 2.61 15.72
C TYR A 553 -17.78 4.03 16.24
N GLY A 554 -16.52 4.33 16.58
CA GLY A 554 -16.11 5.67 17.01
C GLY A 554 -16.32 6.72 15.91
N THR A 555 -16.08 6.37 14.64
CA THR A 555 -16.30 7.27 13.50
C THR A 555 -17.78 7.59 13.34
N LYS A 556 -18.67 6.60 13.47
CA LYS A 556 -20.12 6.82 13.45
C LYS A 556 -20.56 7.81 14.53
N ILE A 557 -20.11 7.59 15.77
CA ILE A 557 -20.39 8.49 16.90
C ILE A 557 -19.91 9.91 16.59
N PHE A 558 -18.66 10.05 16.12
CA PHE A 558 -18.06 11.33 15.84
C PHE A 558 -18.79 12.11 14.73
N LEU A 559 -19.12 11.43 13.62
CA LEU A 559 -19.85 12.04 12.50
C LEU A 559 -21.28 12.41 12.88
N LEU A 560 -22.00 11.55 13.60
CA LEU A 560 -23.34 11.85 14.10
C LEU A 560 -23.34 13.06 15.03
N PHE A 561 -22.31 13.19 15.86
CA PHE A 561 -22.15 14.33 16.76
C PHE A 561 -21.97 15.63 15.96
N PHE A 562 -21.11 15.61 14.93
CA PHE A 562 -20.82 16.77 14.10
C PHE A 562 -21.99 17.14 13.16
N LEU A 563 -22.73 16.14 12.66
CA LEU A 563 -23.98 16.35 11.93
C LEU A 563 -25.01 17.04 12.84
N SER A 564 -25.12 16.61 14.10
CA SER A 564 -26.01 17.25 15.09
C SER A 564 -25.58 18.71 15.37
N ILE A 565 -24.27 19.00 15.43
CA ILE A 565 -23.76 20.38 15.58
C ILE A 565 -24.14 21.21 14.36
N THR A 566 -24.04 20.63 13.16
CA THR A 566 -24.37 21.32 11.91
C THR A 566 -25.84 21.76 11.89
N ILE A 567 -26.78 20.87 12.24
CA ILE A 567 -28.21 21.22 12.33
C ILE A 567 -28.47 22.26 13.43
N LEU A 568 -27.82 22.14 14.59
CA LEU A 568 -27.95 23.12 15.68
C LEU A 568 -27.54 24.54 15.27
N VAL A 569 -26.55 24.65 14.38
CA VAL A 569 -25.97 25.93 13.94
C VAL A 569 -26.75 26.56 12.79
N ILE A 570 -27.20 25.76 11.82
CA ILE A 570 -27.85 26.28 10.61
C ILE A 570 -29.27 26.81 10.88
N PHE A 571 -30.01 26.16 11.78
CA PHE A 571 -31.43 26.43 12.01
C PHE A 571 -31.67 27.19 13.31
N GLU A 572 -32.54 28.21 13.26
CA GLU A 572 -32.87 29.05 14.43
C GLU A 572 -34.11 28.55 15.19
N GLU A 573 -34.91 27.69 14.56
CA GLU A 573 -36.16 27.13 15.09
C GLU A 573 -35.90 26.32 16.37
N LYS A 574 -36.60 26.67 17.46
CA LYS A 574 -36.41 26.03 18.77
C LYS A 574 -36.52 24.51 18.75
N ILE A 575 -37.45 23.96 17.95
CA ILE A 575 -37.65 22.52 17.82
C ILE A 575 -36.40 21.85 17.24
N THR A 576 -35.84 22.38 16.14
CA THR A 576 -34.64 21.81 15.50
C THR A 576 -33.43 21.83 16.43
N LYS A 577 -33.24 22.93 17.17
CA LYS A 577 -32.18 23.06 18.17
C LYS A 577 -32.33 22.06 19.31
N PHE A 578 -33.56 21.87 19.81
CA PHE A 578 -33.84 20.91 20.88
C PHE A 578 -33.60 19.47 20.43
N VAL A 579 -34.09 19.11 19.23
CA VAL A 579 -33.83 17.79 18.63
C VAL A 579 -32.33 17.55 18.45
N SER A 580 -31.59 18.54 17.93
CA SER A 580 -30.14 18.43 17.76
C SER A 580 -29.39 18.21 19.07
N LEU A 581 -29.77 18.95 20.14
CA LEU A 581 -29.16 18.78 21.47
C LEU A 581 -29.50 17.43 22.10
N ILE A 582 -30.74 16.94 21.94
CA ILE A 582 -31.12 15.59 22.38
C ILE A 582 -30.29 14.54 21.63
N SER A 583 -30.17 14.66 20.30
CA SER A 583 -29.36 13.76 19.50
C SER A 583 -27.91 13.75 19.99
N MET A 584 -27.31 14.91 20.28
CA MET A 584 -25.96 14.98 20.85
C MET A 584 -25.85 14.24 22.20
N TYR A 585 -26.80 14.42 23.11
CA TYR A 585 -26.80 13.68 24.38
C TYR A 585 -26.89 12.16 24.16
N ILE A 586 -27.77 11.71 23.26
CA ILE A 586 -27.89 10.30 22.90
C ILE A 586 -26.56 9.78 22.37
N ILE A 587 -25.92 10.50 21.44
CA ILE A 587 -24.62 10.11 20.86
C ILE A 587 -23.51 10.07 21.93
N SER A 588 -23.48 11.06 22.82
CA SER A 588 -22.54 11.05 23.95
C SER A 588 -22.75 9.83 24.84
N ILE A 589 -23.99 9.41 25.09
CA ILE A 589 -24.29 8.19 25.86
C ILE A 589 -23.84 6.94 25.09
N LEU A 590 -24.09 6.89 23.78
CA LEU A 590 -23.66 5.77 22.93
C LEU A 590 -22.13 5.57 22.96
N SER A 591 -21.35 6.64 23.17
CA SER A 591 -19.89 6.53 23.28
C SER A 591 -19.39 5.68 24.46
N PHE A 592 -20.25 5.39 25.43
CA PHE A 592 -19.94 4.51 26.56
C PHE A 592 -20.34 3.04 26.35
N ILE A 593 -20.89 2.70 25.18
CA ILE A 593 -21.31 1.32 24.86
C ILE A 593 -20.14 0.55 24.26
N GLN A 594 -19.91 -0.65 24.79
CA GLN A 594 -18.90 -1.58 24.28
C GLN A 594 -19.52 -2.45 23.19
N VAL A 595 -18.85 -2.53 22.04
CA VAL A 595 -19.25 -3.29 20.85
C VAL A 595 -18.13 -4.28 20.54
N THR A 596 -18.41 -5.57 20.71
CA THR A 596 -17.41 -6.63 20.52
C THR A 596 -17.82 -7.55 19.38
N PRO A 597 -16.97 -7.81 18.37
CA PRO A 597 -15.63 -7.23 18.17
C PRO A 597 -15.68 -5.78 17.67
N LEU A 598 -14.68 -4.98 18.03
CA LEU A 598 -14.51 -3.62 17.55
C LEU A 598 -13.65 -3.63 16.28
N GLN A 599 -14.21 -3.14 15.18
CA GLN A 599 -13.51 -3.02 13.90
C GLN A 599 -12.65 -1.74 13.87
N VAL A 600 -11.35 -1.92 13.63
CA VAL A 600 -10.31 -0.89 13.63
C VAL A 600 -9.76 -0.73 12.22
N PHE A 601 -9.56 0.51 11.78
CA PHE A 601 -8.95 0.79 10.49
C PHE A 601 -7.44 0.56 10.56
N SER A 602 -6.92 -0.24 9.63
CA SER A 602 -5.49 -0.28 9.33
C SER A 602 -5.12 0.90 8.42
N GLN A 603 -5.75 0.97 7.24
CA GLN A 603 -5.68 2.04 6.25
C GLN A 603 -6.84 1.87 5.24
N THR A 604 -7.30 2.95 4.60
CA THR A 604 -8.30 2.85 3.52
C THR A 604 -7.79 1.96 2.38
N GLY A 605 -8.63 1.02 1.91
CA GLY A 605 -8.27 0.06 0.87
C GLY A 605 -7.47 -1.16 1.36
N TYR A 606 -7.28 -1.30 2.68
CA TYR A 606 -6.61 -2.44 3.32
C TYR A 606 -7.57 -3.17 4.28
N PRO A 607 -7.29 -4.45 4.61
CA PRO A 607 -8.10 -5.22 5.55
C PRO A 607 -8.19 -4.54 6.92
N SER A 608 -9.40 -4.42 7.45
CA SER A 608 -9.59 -3.97 8.83
C SER A 608 -9.14 -5.03 9.82
N ILE A 609 -8.65 -4.60 10.97
CA ILE A 609 -8.32 -5.48 12.08
C ILE A 609 -9.43 -5.43 13.12
N HIS A 610 -9.58 -6.50 13.89
CA HIS A 610 -10.60 -6.61 14.92
C HIS A 610 -9.94 -6.69 16.29
N THR A 611 -10.48 -5.96 17.26
CA THR A 611 -10.09 -6.06 18.67
C THR A 611 -11.27 -6.55 19.50
N VAL A 612 -11.01 -7.58 20.30
CA VAL A 612 -11.93 -8.18 21.26
C VAL A 612 -11.56 -7.75 22.67
N ASP A 613 -10.26 -7.64 22.98
CA ASP A 613 -9.75 -7.20 24.27
C ASP A 613 -9.42 -5.70 24.28
N TYR A 614 -10.41 -4.89 24.64
CA TYR A 614 -10.27 -3.45 24.72
C TYR A 614 -11.14 -2.83 25.82
N THR A 615 -10.76 -1.63 26.25
CA THR A 615 -11.53 -0.80 27.21
C THR A 615 -11.93 0.53 26.61
N ILE A 616 -13.06 1.08 27.06
CA ILE A 616 -13.55 2.40 26.64
C ILE A 616 -12.88 3.48 27.47
N ASN A 617 -12.40 4.54 26.81
CA ASN A 617 -11.95 5.73 27.52
C ASN A 617 -13.13 6.66 27.85
N TYR A 618 -13.61 6.58 29.09
CA TYR A 618 -14.73 7.41 29.58
C TYR A 618 -14.49 8.91 29.41
N ILE A 619 -13.23 9.38 29.38
CA ILE A 619 -12.90 10.80 29.21
C ILE A 619 -13.48 11.33 27.90
N PHE A 620 -13.40 10.54 26.82
CA PHE A 620 -13.93 10.94 25.50
C PHE A 620 -15.44 11.23 25.57
N GLY A 621 -16.23 10.31 26.13
CA GLY A 621 -17.67 10.50 26.29
C GLY A 621 -18.03 11.65 27.23
N ILE A 622 -17.26 11.86 28.30
CA ILE A 622 -17.44 13.00 29.22
C ILE A 622 -17.21 14.33 28.48
N ILE A 623 -16.18 14.43 27.63
CA ILE A 623 -15.93 15.62 26.81
C ILE A 623 -17.14 15.92 25.91
N LEU A 624 -17.70 14.90 25.25
CA LEU A 624 -18.90 15.07 24.42
C LEU A 624 -20.10 15.57 25.24
N LEU A 625 -20.34 15.02 26.43
CA LEU A 625 -21.40 15.48 27.33
C LEU A 625 -21.22 16.93 27.77
N LEU A 626 -19.99 17.29 28.17
CA LEU A 626 -19.65 18.66 28.57
C LEU A 626 -19.85 19.64 27.41
N LEU A 627 -19.45 19.23 26.20
CA LEU A 627 -19.61 20.05 25.01
C LEU A 627 -21.10 20.28 24.69
N THR A 628 -21.91 19.22 24.72
CA THR A 628 -23.37 19.31 24.54
C THR A 628 -23.99 20.24 25.59
N SER A 629 -23.56 20.13 26.85
CA SER A 629 -24.03 20.97 27.95
C SER A 629 -23.67 22.45 27.76
N LEU A 630 -22.45 22.75 27.31
CA LEU A 630 -22.02 24.12 27.00
C LEU A 630 -22.79 24.70 25.80
N LEU A 631 -23.04 23.90 24.75
CA LEU A 631 -23.86 24.31 23.62
C LEU A 631 -25.32 24.59 24.04
N PHE A 632 -25.86 23.77 24.94
CA PHE A 632 -27.18 23.99 25.53
C PHE A 632 -27.23 25.32 26.28
N VAL A 633 -26.30 25.56 27.23
CA VAL A 633 -26.22 26.82 27.99
C VAL A 633 -26.08 28.01 27.05
N ARG A 634 -25.20 27.92 26.04
CA ARG A 634 -24.96 28.98 25.07
C ARG A 634 -26.25 29.36 24.32
N ASN A 635 -26.97 28.36 23.82
CA ASN A 635 -28.20 28.53 23.07
C ASN A 635 -29.31 29.16 23.92
N PHE A 636 -29.48 28.72 25.16
CA PHE A 636 -30.55 29.22 26.04
C PHE A 636 -30.28 30.58 26.68
N TYR A 637 -29.03 30.88 27.06
CA TYR A 637 -28.71 32.12 27.79
C TYR A 637 -28.34 33.31 26.89
N PHE A 638 -27.66 33.10 25.76
CA PHE A 638 -27.08 34.22 24.99
C PHE A 638 -27.84 34.55 23.71
N GLN A 639 -28.59 33.60 23.13
CA GLN A 639 -29.46 33.90 21.97
C GLN A 639 -30.83 34.45 22.37
N LYS A 640 -31.27 34.24 23.63
CA LYS A 640 -32.56 34.76 24.14
C LYS A 640 -32.52 36.27 24.49
N ASN A 641 -31.33 36.86 24.55
CA ASN A 641 -31.06 38.27 24.85
C ASN A 641 -30.73 39.11 23.60
N LYS A 642 -31.02 38.58 22.41
CA LYS A 642 -31.13 39.31 21.14
C LYS A 642 -32.56 39.20 20.66
#